data_AF-A0A6L2J3B0-F1
#
_entry.id   AF-A0A6L2J3B0-F1
#
_cell.length_a   1.000
_cell.length_b   1.000
_cell.length_c   1.000
_cell.angle_alpha   90.00
_cell.angle_beta   90.00
_cell.angle_gamma   90.00
#
_symmetry.space_group_name_H-M   'P 1'
#
loop_
_entity.id
_entity.type
_entity.pdbx_description
1 polymer ?
#
loop_
_entity_poly.entity_id
_entity_poly.type
_entity_poly.pdbx_seq_one_letter_code
_entity_poly.pdbx_strand_id
1 'polypeptide(L)'
;MATELSNEERLKVFQKACKVIALDFVESLVKENENINGHYEDVEFMCADVTSPDLNFPDETVDLIFTHELLSNLSDKEVKDIAEKLLKWVKVFKECHMSDASGSSYEFSLVETKSIGAYGDNKINENQIFWIWQKVVKSEDDVDRGFQQFLDNVQYKSSGILRYERIFGYGFVSTGGIDTTKEFVAKLDLKPGQKILDVGCGIGGGDFYMADKFGVEVVGIDLSVNMISLALERAIGLECAVEFEIADCTKKSYPDDTFDVIYSRDTILHIQDKPALFRTFYKWLKPGGKVLISDYCRKFGTPSEDFSEYIKQRGYDLHDVQSYGGMLRDAGFGEVTAEDRTEQFKEVLTRELERVEKEKEEFIRDFTEEDYKDIVGGWKAKLIILLTPFDHPSINQTLKSLAMAEKMPPQIFELNNGSMKVLVSNYGCELGDVVLGFDTLDPYLNRKAPYFGCIVGRVANRIKEGKFTLNGTNYTLPINNGPNSLHGGLKGFDKVVWEVVEHKQGDHPSITFKYRAIDGEEGYPGDLSVTATYTLTSKTTLRLDMEAVPENKPTPVSLAQHTYWNLAGHNSGTILDHSAQVFAKHVTPVDETQIPTGEIMPVEGTPFDFTTEKKIGTSVHEVGKGYDHNYVLDCGEEKSGLKHAVKLKDPSSSRVLNLWTNAPGIQFYTANNVNGIVGKGGAVYGKHGAVCLETQGFPNAINQTNFPSIVVQPGDKYQHSMLYEFSIE
;
A
#
# COMPACT_ATOMS: atom_id res chain seq x y z
N MET A 1 26.98 0.67 -32.42
CA MET A 1 28.09 0.96 -31.50
C MET A 1 28.45 2.43 -31.60
N ALA A 2 28.11 3.25 -30.58
CA ALA A 2 28.65 4.60 -30.44
C ALA A 2 30.18 4.52 -30.28
N THR A 3 30.90 5.40 -30.95
CA THR A 3 32.31 5.23 -31.34
C THR A 3 33.34 5.57 -30.26
N GLU A 4 33.09 5.20 -29.01
CA GLU A 4 34.00 5.48 -27.88
C GLU A 4 34.85 4.28 -27.42
N LEU A 5 34.75 3.13 -28.10
CA LEU A 5 35.64 1.99 -27.84
C LEU A 5 37.08 2.26 -28.26
N SER A 6 38.06 1.74 -27.52
CA SER A 6 39.45 1.71 -27.97
C SER A 6 39.61 0.84 -29.23
N ASN A 7 40.65 1.09 -30.04
CA ASN A 7 40.90 0.33 -31.28
C ASN A 7 41.05 -1.19 -31.03
N GLU A 8 41.54 -1.59 -29.85
CA GLU A 8 41.76 -3.00 -29.50
C GLU A 8 40.45 -3.73 -29.14
N GLU A 9 39.49 -3.03 -28.53
CA GLU A 9 38.17 -3.59 -28.19
C GLU A 9 37.29 -3.74 -29.44
N ARG A 10 37.33 -2.76 -30.35
CA ARG A 10 36.66 -2.86 -31.65
C ARG A 10 37.14 -4.08 -32.44
N LEU A 11 38.46 -4.32 -32.42
CA LEU A 11 39.08 -5.46 -33.10
C LEU A 11 38.53 -6.81 -32.59
N LYS A 12 38.35 -6.96 -31.26
CA LYS A 12 37.84 -8.19 -30.64
C LYS A 12 36.38 -8.45 -31.00
N VAL A 13 35.56 -7.40 -31.16
CA VAL A 13 34.16 -7.53 -31.59
C VAL A 13 34.08 -7.87 -33.07
N PHE A 14 34.80 -7.14 -33.93
CA PHE A 14 34.77 -7.35 -35.39
C PHE A 14 35.32 -8.71 -35.82
N GLN A 15 36.25 -9.31 -35.07
CA GLN A 15 36.80 -10.63 -35.39
C GLN A 15 35.91 -11.82 -34.98
N LYS A 16 34.96 -11.62 -34.05
CA LYS A 16 34.15 -12.71 -33.48
C LYS A 16 32.70 -12.72 -33.96
N ALA A 17 32.19 -11.59 -34.45
CA ALA A 17 30.81 -11.46 -34.90
C ALA A 17 30.67 -11.77 -36.40
N CYS A 18 29.58 -12.45 -36.79
CA CYS A 18 29.29 -12.76 -38.19
C CYS A 18 28.85 -11.54 -39.02
N LYS A 19 28.24 -10.54 -38.39
CA LYS A 19 27.86 -9.26 -39.00
C LYS A 19 27.83 -8.18 -37.93
N VAL A 20 28.31 -6.97 -38.23
CA VAL A 20 28.35 -5.86 -37.27
C VAL A 20 27.80 -4.58 -37.89
N ILE A 21 27.02 -3.81 -37.11
CA ILE A 21 26.59 -2.45 -37.47
C ILE A 21 27.24 -1.46 -36.48
N ALA A 22 28.20 -0.68 -36.96
CA ALA A 22 28.83 0.43 -36.24
C ALA A 22 28.01 1.70 -36.47
N LEU A 23 27.58 2.38 -35.40
CA LEU A 23 26.57 3.45 -35.48
C LEU A 23 26.96 4.61 -34.58
N ASP A 24 27.14 5.80 -35.15
CA ASP A 24 27.34 7.03 -34.39
C ASP A 24 26.48 8.17 -34.94
N PHE A 25 26.13 9.16 -34.12
CA PHE A 25 25.41 10.33 -34.61
C PHE A 25 26.35 11.38 -35.21
N VAL A 26 27.67 11.28 -34.94
CA VAL A 26 28.69 12.18 -35.45
C VAL A 26 29.32 11.63 -36.72
N GLU A 27 28.96 12.21 -37.87
CA GLU A 27 29.39 11.75 -39.20
C GLU A 27 30.92 11.63 -39.36
N SER A 28 31.70 12.54 -38.76
CA SER A 28 33.16 12.49 -38.84
C SER A 28 33.75 11.27 -38.12
N LEU A 29 33.16 10.84 -37.00
CA LEU A 29 33.61 9.66 -36.26
C LEU A 29 33.25 8.36 -37.00
N VAL A 30 32.08 8.32 -37.66
CA VAL A 30 31.70 7.20 -38.53
C VAL A 30 32.70 7.04 -39.67
N LYS A 31 33.05 8.13 -40.36
CA LYS A 31 34.04 8.12 -41.46
C LYS A 31 35.43 7.71 -40.99
N GLU A 32 35.86 8.17 -39.82
CA GLU A 32 37.14 7.76 -39.24
C GLU A 32 37.13 6.26 -38.91
N ASN A 33 36.03 5.74 -38.34
CA ASN A 33 35.88 4.34 -38.04
C ASN A 33 35.87 3.47 -39.31
N GLU A 34 35.20 3.92 -40.37
CA GLU A 34 35.20 3.28 -41.68
C GLU A 34 36.60 3.29 -42.32
N ASN A 35 37.34 4.38 -42.20
CA ASN A 35 38.73 4.44 -42.70
C ASN A 35 39.65 3.43 -42.00
N ILE A 36 39.45 3.20 -40.70
CA ILE A 36 40.29 2.28 -39.90
C ILE A 36 39.84 0.83 -40.11
N ASN A 37 38.53 0.57 -40.10
CA ASN A 37 37.95 -0.77 -39.99
C ASN A 37 37.15 -1.23 -41.21
N GLY A 38 37.02 -0.42 -42.26
CA GLY A 38 36.29 -0.73 -43.49
C GLY A 38 36.89 -1.86 -44.32
N HIS A 39 38.03 -2.41 -43.92
CA HIS A 39 38.62 -3.61 -44.50
C HIS A 39 37.92 -4.90 -44.04
N TYR A 40 37.03 -4.85 -43.04
CA TYR A 40 36.17 -5.96 -42.65
C TYR A 40 34.89 -5.97 -43.49
N GLU A 41 34.72 -6.99 -44.34
CA GLU A 41 33.60 -7.09 -45.30
C GLU A 41 32.22 -7.19 -44.62
N ASP A 42 32.16 -7.70 -43.39
CA ASP A 42 30.93 -7.94 -42.63
C ASP A 42 30.56 -6.78 -41.67
N VAL A 43 31.18 -5.60 -41.82
CA VAL A 43 30.91 -4.42 -40.99
C VAL A 43 30.21 -3.32 -41.80
N GLU A 44 29.05 -2.90 -41.34
CA GLU A 44 28.27 -1.78 -41.87
C GLU A 44 28.44 -0.54 -40.98
N PHE A 45 28.74 0.61 -41.58
CA PHE A 45 28.92 1.88 -40.86
C PHE A 45 27.72 2.79 -41.13
N MET A 46 27.11 3.32 -40.07
CA MET A 46 25.90 4.13 -40.16
C MET A 46 26.01 5.41 -39.34
N CYS A 47 25.67 6.53 -39.96
CA CYS A 47 25.52 7.81 -39.26
C CYS A 47 24.05 8.02 -38.89
N ALA A 48 23.70 7.85 -37.62
CA ALA A 48 22.33 7.99 -37.14
C ALA A 48 22.28 8.34 -35.65
N ASP A 49 21.28 9.11 -35.26
CA ASP A 49 20.93 9.33 -33.85
C ASP A 49 20.09 8.16 -33.34
N VAL A 50 20.50 7.56 -32.22
CA VAL A 50 19.79 6.42 -31.60
C VAL A 50 18.38 6.78 -31.13
N THR A 51 18.15 8.04 -30.77
CA THR A 51 16.84 8.54 -30.34
C THR A 51 15.89 8.76 -31.52
N SER A 52 16.43 8.89 -32.74
CA SER A 52 15.65 9.23 -33.93
C SER A 52 14.46 8.28 -34.12
N PRO A 53 13.24 8.80 -34.33
CA PRO A 53 12.08 7.96 -34.62
C PRO A 53 12.23 7.20 -35.94
N ASP A 54 13.10 7.68 -36.84
CA ASP A 54 13.36 7.09 -38.15
C ASP A 54 14.41 5.98 -38.11
N LEU A 55 15.16 5.86 -37.02
CA LEU A 55 16.09 4.74 -36.82
C LEU A 55 15.28 3.51 -36.36
N ASN A 56 15.13 2.54 -37.26
CA ASN A 56 14.48 1.28 -36.96
C ASN A 56 15.17 0.11 -37.65
N PHE A 57 15.61 -0.87 -36.86
CA PHE A 57 16.02 -2.18 -37.35
C PHE A 57 14.82 -3.12 -37.37
N PRO A 58 14.79 -4.14 -38.27
CA PRO A 58 13.72 -5.13 -38.23
C PRO A 58 13.74 -5.90 -36.90
N ASP A 59 12.55 -6.18 -36.36
CA ASP A 59 12.39 -6.89 -35.09
C ASP A 59 13.11 -8.25 -35.12
N GLU A 60 13.74 -8.61 -34.00
CA GLU A 60 14.43 -9.89 -33.78
C GLU A 60 15.53 -10.22 -34.80
N THR A 61 16.26 -9.20 -35.25
CA THR A 61 17.40 -9.38 -36.18
C THR A 61 18.76 -9.29 -35.52
N VAL A 62 18.84 -8.76 -34.30
CA VAL A 62 20.11 -8.48 -33.62
C VAL A 62 20.36 -9.50 -32.49
N ASP A 63 21.51 -10.17 -32.50
CA ASP A 63 21.88 -11.13 -31.45
C ASP A 63 22.48 -10.45 -30.21
N LEU A 64 23.17 -9.33 -30.40
CA LEU A 64 23.84 -8.57 -29.35
C LEU A 64 23.81 -7.08 -29.67
N ILE A 65 23.41 -6.26 -28.69
CA ILE A 65 23.58 -4.81 -28.75
C ILE A 65 24.63 -4.41 -27.73
N PHE A 66 25.64 -3.69 -28.19
CA PHE A 66 26.75 -3.21 -27.38
C PHE A 66 26.82 -1.68 -27.44
N THR A 67 26.85 -1.07 -26.27
CA THR A 67 26.97 0.38 -26.08
C THR A 67 27.96 0.68 -24.98
N HIS A 68 28.77 1.73 -25.16
CA HIS A 68 29.67 2.28 -24.14
C HIS A 68 29.35 3.77 -24.03
N GLU A 69 29.14 4.28 -22.81
CA GLU A 69 28.90 5.71 -22.51
C GLU A 69 27.77 6.39 -23.34
N LEU A 70 26.81 5.62 -23.84
CA LEU A 70 25.70 6.15 -24.64
C LEU A 70 24.60 6.78 -23.80
N LEU A 71 24.12 6.07 -22.78
CA LEU A 71 22.89 6.43 -22.06
C LEU A 71 23.03 7.71 -21.23
N SER A 72 24.25 8.06 -20.81
CA SER A 72 24.56 9.31 -20.09
C SER A 72 24.30 10.57 -20.92
N ASN A 73 24.26 10.44 -22.25
CA ASN A 73 24.00 11.54 -23.18
C ASN A 73 22.51 11.70 -23.52
N LEU A 74 21.63 10.92 -22.88
CA LEU A 74 20.18 10.89 -23.13
C LEU A 74 19.39 11.37 -21.91
N SER A 75 18.23 11.97 -22.12
CA SER A 75 17.25 12.25 -21.05
C SER A 75 16.54 10.98 -20.58
N ASP A 76 15.95 11.00 -19.37
CA ASP A 76 15.18 9.86 -18.82
C ASP A 76 14.13 9.31 -19.79
N LYS A 77 13.46 10.21 -20.53
CA LYS A 77 12.48 9.82 -21.54
C LYS A 77 13.14 9.12 -22.73
N GLU A 78 14.25 9.65 -23.23
CA GLU A 78 14.99 9.06 -24.34
C GLU A 78 15.62 7.71 -23.97
N VAL A 79 16.08 7.55 -22.72
CA VAL A 79 16.54 6.26 -22.18
C VAL A 79 15.41 5.23 -22.18
N LYS A 80 14.20 5.62 -21.76
CA LYS A 80 13.04 4.74 -21.81
C LYS A 80 12.66 4.37 -23.25
N ASP A 81 12.58 5.37 -24.13
CA ASP A 81 12.19 5.19 -25.53
C ASP A 81 13.20 4.31 -26.28
N ILE A 82 14.51 4.47 -26.04
CA ILE A 82 15.53 3.60 -26.66
C ILE A 82 15.48 2.19 -26.09
N ALA A 83 15.28 2.00 -24.78
CA ALA A 83 15.14 0.67 -24.18
C ALA A 83 13.99 -0.14 -24.82
N GLU A 84 12.85 0.52 -25.11
CA GLU A 84 11.72 -0.11 -25.81
C GLU A 84 12.09 -0.52 -27.25
N LYS A 85 12.88 0.28 -27.97
CA LYS A 85 13.37 -0.07 -29.32
C LYS A 85 14.36 -1.23 -29.29
N LEU A 86 15.32 -1.19 -28.36
CA LEU A 86 16.33 -2.26 -28.18
C LEU A 86 15.65 -3.61 -27.95
N LEU A 87 14.59 -3.65 -27.14
CA LEU A 87 13.84 -4.87 -26.85
C LEU A 87 13.18 -5.49 -28.10
N LYS A 88 12.79 -4.67 -29.08
CA LYS A 88 12.21 -5.14 -30.34
C LYS A 88 13.29 -5.72 -31.26
N TRP A 89 14.45 -5.06 -31.34
CA TRP A 89 15.53 -5.45 -32.25
C TRP A 89 16.24 -6.74 -31.84
N VAL A 90 16.37 -7.02 -30.54
CA VAL A 90 17.13 -8.18 -30.02
C VAL A 90 16.35 -9.49 -30.15
N LYS A 91 17.02 -10.59 -30.50
CA LYS A 91 16.45 -11.95 -30.53
C LYS A 91 16.23 -12.53 -29.12
N VAL A 92 15.25 -13.42 -28.98
CA VAL A 92 15.07 -14.20 -27.76
C VAL A 92 16.06 -15.36 -27.74
N PHE A 93 16.97 -15.38 -26.76
CA PHE A 93 17.84 -16.53 -26.52
C PHE A 93 17.04 -17.63 -25.80
N LYS A 94 16.56 -18.63 -26.54
CA LYS A 94 16.14 -19.92 -25.98
C LYS A 94 16.74 -21.05 -26.80
N GLU A 95 17.49 -21.94 -26.13
CA GLU A 95 17.66 -23.31 -26.61
C GLU A 95 16.27 -23.94 -26.76
N CYS A 96 16.03 -24.57 -27.91
CA CYS A 96 14.75 -25.07 -28.43
C CYS A 96 13.79 -24.00 -28.99
N HIS A 97 13.81 -23.89 -30.32
CA HIS A 97 12.68 -23.41 -31.12
C HIS A 97 11.39 -24.15 -30.74
N MET A 98 10.36 -23.39 -30.35
CA MET A 98 8.96 -23.67 -30.68
C MET A 98 8.29 -22.32 -31.03
N SER A 99 7.43 -22.37 -32.04
CA SER A 99 7.00 -21.27 -32.91
C SER A 99 6.20 -20.14 -32.25
N ASP A 100 6.20 -19.05 -33.02
CA ASP A 100 5.63 -17.70 -32.90
C ASP A 100 4.08 -17.54 -32.74
N ALA A 101 3.63 -16.29 -32.88
CA ALA A 101 2.27 -15.79 -33.11
C ALA A 101 1.23 -15.89 -31.97
N SER A 102 1.64 -16.00 -30.71
CA SER A 102 0.74 -16.23 -29.56
C SER A 102 0.43 -15.02 -28.67
N GLY A 103 0.84 -13.79 -29.01
CA GLY A 103 0.62 -12.64 -28.12
C GLY A 103 1.52 -12.64 -26.86
N SER A 104 2.65 -13.34 -26.93
CA SER A 104 3.66 -13.34 -25.86
C SER A 104 4.25 -11.93 -25.69
N SER A 105 4.38 -11.47 -24.44
CA SER A 105 5.09 -10.25 -24.10
C SER A 105 6.56 -10.58 -23.78
N TYR A 106 7.46 -9.62 -24.00
CA TYR A 106 8.91 -9.79 -23.81
C TYR A 106 9.43 -8.72 -22.86
N GLU A 107 10.55 -9.00 -22.19
CA GLU A 107 11.27 -8.01 -21.38
C GLU A 107 12.78 -8.30 -21.31
N PHE A 108 13.54 -7.34 -20.82
CA PHE A 108 14.94 -7.53 -20.48
C PHE A 108 15.06 -8.08 -19.06
N SER A 109 15.70 -9.24 -18.92
CA SER A 109 16.19 -9.74 -17.65
C SER A 109 17.62 -9.23 -17.44
N LEU A 110 17.92 -8.64 -16.29
CA LEU A 110 19.30 -8.36 -15.93
C LEU A 110 20.01 -9.70 -15.67
N VAL A 111 21.09 -9.95 -16.39
CA VAL A 111 21.91 -11.17 -16.29
C VAL A 111 23.11 -10.91 -15.37
N GLU A 112 23.72 -9.74 -15.48
CA GLU A 112 24.91 -9.38 -14.72
C GLU A 112 25.02 -7.87 -14.58
N THR A 113 25.53 -7.41 -13.43
CA THR A 113 25.96 -6.05 -13.18
C THR A 113 27.25 -6.09 -12.41
N LYS A 114 28.29 -5.43 -12.91
CA LYS A 114 29.61 -5.37 -12.28
C LYS A 114 30.31 -4.05 -12.56
N SER A 115 31.20 -3.65 -11.66
CA SER A 115 32.19 -2.59 -11.90
C SER A 115 33.30 -3.11 -12.83
N ILE A 116 33.81 -2.24 -13.71
CA ILE A 116 34.88 -2.61 -14.66
C ILE A 116 36.25 -2.51 -13.96
N GLY A 117 36.79 -3.66 -13.54
CA GLY A 117 38.05 -3.74 -12.78
C GLY A 117 39.28 -3.07 -13.41
N ALA A 118 39.36 -2.97 -14.75
CA ALA A 118 40.50 -2.34 -15.43
C ALA A 118 40.64 -0.82 -15.18
N TYR A 119 39.56 -0.15 -14.75
CA TYR A 119 39.57 1.26 -14.38
C TYR A 119 39.95 1.49 -12.91
N GLY A 120 39.64 0.53 -12.02
CA GLY A 120 40.12 0.53 -10.63
C GLY A 120 41.65 0.54 -10.55
N ASP A 121 42.32 -0.21 -11.42
CA ASP A 121 43.79 -0.31 -11.45
C ASP A 121 44.51 0.91 -12.03
N ASN A 122 43.86 1.75 -12.85
CA ASN A 122 44.54 2.82 -13.62
C ASN A 122 44.00 4.25 -13.44
N LYS A 123 42.76 4.46 -12.95
CA LYS A 123 42.15 5.80 -12.88
C LYS A 123 41.52 6.21 -11.54
N ILE A 124 41.60 5.38 -10.49
CA ILE A 124 41.03 5.68 -9.15
C ILE A 124 39.57 6.16 -9.28
N ASN A 125 38.74 5.45 -10.06
CA ASN A 125 37.28 5.53 -9.94
C ASN A 125 36.64 4.20 -10.38
N GLU A 126 35.58 3.80 -9.68
CA GLU A 126 34.78 2.60 -9.97
C GLU A 126 33.46 2.95 -10.66
N ASN A 127 33.36 4.16 -11.21
CA ASN A 127 32.11 4.76 -11.71
C ASN A 127 31.64 4.15 -13.05
N GLN A 128 32.35 3.15 -13.55
CA GLN A 128 32.07 2.48 -14.80
C GLN A 128 31.45 1.12 -14.50
N ILE A 129 30.12 1.10 -14.54
CA ILE A 129 29.28 -0.09 -14.34
C ILE A 129 28.91 -0.62 -15.72
N PHE A 130 29.03 -1.92 -15.94
CA PHE A 130 28.41 -2.56 -17.09
C PHE A 130 27.20 -3.38 -16.65
N TRP A 131 26.19 -3.39 -17.51
CA TRP A 131 25.02 -4.23 -17.36
C TRP A 131 24.95 -5.20 -18.53
N ILE A 132 24.68 -6.47 -18.25
CA ILE A 132 24.30 -7.45 -19.26
C ILE A 132 22.82 -7.72 -19.10
N TRP A 133 22.07 -7.50 -20.18
CA TRP A 133 20.64 -7.75 -20.23
C TRP A 133 20.35 -8.80 -21.30
N GLN A 134 19.46 -9.75 -21.00
CA GLN A 134 19.01 -10.77 -21.94
C GLN A 134 17.51 -10.60 -22.18
N LYS A 135 17.10 -10.61 -23.46
CA LYS A 135 15.69 -10.63 -23.82
C LYS A 135 15.11 -12.02 -23.50
N VAL A 136 14.09 -12.04 -22.66
CA VAL A 136 13.38 -13.26 -22.24
C VAL A 136 11.88 -13.16 -22.53
N VAL A 137 11.22 -14.31 -22.66
CA VAL A 137 9.75 -14.36 -22.76
C VAL A 137 9.18 -14.04 -21.38
N LYS A 138 8.22 -13.11 -21.32
CA LYS A 138 7.46 -12.82 -20.11
C LYS A 138 6.45 -13.94 -19.90
N SER A 139 6.72 -14.85 -18.97
CA SER A 139 5.73 -15.86 -18.55
C SER A 139 4.89 -15.33 -17.41
N GLU A 140 3.57 -15.46 -17.52
CA GLU A 140 2.62 -15.12 -16.44
C GLU A 140 2.84 -15.99 -15.17
N ASP A 141 3.53 -17.13 -15.31
CA ASP A 141 3.84 -18.09 -14.24
C ASP A 141 5.24 -17.92 -13.60
N ASP A 142 5.97 -16.83 -13.86
CA ASP A 142 7.30 -16.62 -13.25
C ASP A 142 7.17 -16.19 -11.78
N VAL A 143 6.90 -17.15 -10.90
CA VAL A 143 6.73 -16.96 -9.43
C VAL A 143 7.89 -16.17 -8.82
N ASP A 144 9.09 -16.31 -9.40
CA ASP A 144 10.33 -15.70 -8.91
C ASP A 144 10.40 -14.19 -9.20
N ARG A 145 9.90 -13.74 -10.36
CA ARG A 145 9.72 -12.30 -10.61
C ARG A 145 8.59 -11.74 -9.78
N GLY A 146 7.58 -12.55 -9.46
CA GLY A 146 6.57 -12.19 -8.47
C GLY A 146 7.20 -11.84 -7.12
N PHE A 147 8.20 -12.61 -6.68
CA PHE A 147 8.90 -12.33 -5.43
C PHE A 147 9.85 -11.12 -5.51
N GLN A 148 10.68 -11.00 -6.56
CA GLN A 148 11.51 -9.81 -6.74
C GLN A 148 10.67 -8.52 -6.85
N GLN A 149 9.59 -8.54 -7.64
CA GLN A 149 8.66 -7.41 -7.76
C GLN A 149 7.92 -7.14 -6.45
N PHE A 150 7.60 -8.17 -5.66
CA PHE A 150 7.06 -7.98 -4.31
C PHE A 150 8.06 -7.25 -3.42
N LEU A 151 9.33 -7.65 -3.43
CA LEU A 151 10.39 -6.96 -2.70
C LEU A 151 10.51 -5.50 -3.15
N ASP A 152 10.69 -5.25 -4.44
CA ASP A 152 10.94 -3.90 -4.97
C ASP A 152 9.73 -2.96 -4.93
N ASN A 153 8.49 -3.47 -5.00
CA ASN A 153 7.28 -2.63 -5.04
C ASN A 153 6.53 -2.52 -3.70
N VAL A 154 6.73 -3.48 -2.78
CA VAL A 154 5.99 -3.52 -1.50
C VAL A 154 6.89 -3.17 -0.33
N GLN A 155 7.82 -4.04 0.04
CA GLN A 155 8.60 -3.90 1.28
C GLN A 155 9.82 -2.99 1.11
N TYR A 156 10.51 -3.10 -0.03
CA TYR A 156 11.79 -2.46 -0.33
C TYR A 156 11.71 -1.55 -1.57
N LYS A 157 10.61 -0.81 -1.69
CA LYS A 157 10.58 0.39 -2.54
C LYS A 157 11.62 1.39 -2.05
N SER A 158 12.21 2.21 -2.93
CA SER A 158 13.32 3.12 -2.56
C SER A 158 13.01 4.02 -1.37
N SER A 159 11.80 4.60 -1.28
CA SER A 159 11.38 5.38 -0.11
C SER A 159 11.27 4.55 1.17
N GLY A 160 10.88 3.27 1.03
CA GLY A 160 10.85 2.27 2.10
C GLY A 160 12.24 1.93 2.62
N ILE A 161 13.22 1.80 1.73
CA ILE A 161 14.62 1.55 2.08
C ILE A 161 15.20 2.74 2.84
N LEU A 162 15.05 3.95 2.31
CA LEU A 162 15.60 5.17 2.92
C LEU A 162 14.98 5.47 4.29
N ARG A 163 13.68 5.21 4.49
CA ARG A 163 13.08 5.33 5.83
C ARG A 163 13.62 4.27 6.77
N TYR A 164 13.83 3.02 6.33
CA TYR A 164 14.44 1.99 7.18
C TYR A 164 15.87 2.36 7.57
N GLU A 165 16.67 2.86 6.62
CA GLU A 165 18.00 3.39 6.90
C GLU A 165 17.99 4.52 7.93
N ARG A 166 17.00 5.42 7.87
CA ARG A 166 16.84 6.45 8.91
C ARG A 166 16.65 5.85 10.29
N ILE A 167 15.97 4.71 10.41
CA ILE A 167 15.73 4.06 11.70
C ILE A 167 16.92 3.24 12.15
N PHE A 168 17.50 2.41 11.30
CA PHE A 168 18.56 1.48 11.68
C PHE A 168 19.93 2.15 11.74
N GLY A 169 20.14 3.21 10.95
CA GLY A 169 21.39 3.94 10.82
C GLY A 169 21.96 3.84 9.41
N TYR A 170 22.75 4.85 9.04
CA TYR A 170 23.35 4.97 7.70
C TYR A 170 24.05 3.69 7.24
N GLY A 171 23.67 3.21 6.06
CA GLY A 171 24.17 1.97 5.45
C GLY A 171 23.40 0.70 5.83
N PHE A 172 22.44 0.76 6.76
CA PHE A 172 21.82 -0.44 7.31
C PHE A 172 20.30 -0.46 7.15
N VAL A 173 19.76 -1.63 6.83
CA VAL A 173 18.31 -1.93 6.79
C VAL A 173 17.95 -3.06 7.75
N SER A 174 18.79 -3.30 8.75
CA SER A 174 18.68 -4.40 9.71
C SER A 174 18.92 -3.94 11.14
N THR A 175 18.45 -4.79 12.06
CA THR A 175 18.32 -4.52 13.49
C THR A 175 19.60 -3.96 14.12
N GLY A 176 19.53 -2.75 14.70
CA GLY A 176 20.63 -2.15 15.47
C GLY A 176 21.81 -1.60 14.66
N GLY A 177 21.71 -1.64 13.32
CA GLY A 177 22.66 -1.03 12.40
C GLY A 177 24.11 -1.42 12.65
N ILE A 178 24.98 -0.41 12.73
CA ILE A 178 26.43 -0.62 12.88
C ILE A 178 26.81 -1.27 14.22
N ASP A 179 26.05 -1.06 15.30
CA ASP A 179 26.44 -1.54 16.63
C ASP A 179 26.35 -3.08 16.71
N THR A 180 25.22 -3.65 16.28
CA THR A 180 25.02 -5.11 16.21
C THR A 180 25.90 -5.73 15.13
N THR A 181 26.15 -5.02 14.03
CA THR A 181 27.08 -5.46 12.98
C THR A 181 28.50 -5.62 13.52
N LYS A 182 29.02 -4.64 14.26
CA LYS A 182 30.33 -4.74 14.94
C LYS A 182 30.39 -5.94 15.88
N GLU A 183 29.34 -6.13 16.68
CA GLU A 183 29.27 -7.26 17.62
C GLU A 183 29.32 -8.61 16.90
N PHE A 184 28.52 -8.80 15.86
CA PHE A 184 28.44 -10.08 15.15
C PHE A 184 29.70 -10.34 14.33
N VAL A 185 30.21 -9.34 13.60
CA VAL A 185 31.43 -9.50 12.80
C VAL A 185 32.64 -9.80 13.69
N ALA A 186 32.71 -9.28 14.92
CA ALA A 186 33.77 -9.63 15.86
C ALA A 186 33.84 -11.13 16.19
N LYS A 187 32.73 -11.89 16.07
CA LYS A 187 32.69 -13.34 16.28
C LYS A 187 33.33 -14.13 15.12
N LEU A 188 33.49 -13.51 13.95
CA LEU A 188 34.03 -14.18 12.76
C LEU A 188 35.55 -14.31 12.79
N ASP A 189 36.24 -13.44 13.54
CA ASP A 189 37.71 -13.33 13.57
C ASP A 189 38.32 -13.17 12.17
N LEU A 190 37.75 -12.25 11.39
CA LEU A 190 38.14 -11.97 10.00
C LEU A 190 39.62 -11.59 9.88
N LYS A 191 40.27 -12.09 8.84
CA LYS A 191 41.67 -11.82 8.48
C LYS A 191 41.75 -11.15 7.11
N PRO A 192 42.70 -10.23 6.89
CA PRO A 192 42.90 -9.61 5.58
C PRO A 192 43.04 -10.64 4.45
N GLY A 193 42.42 -10.36 3.31
CA GLY A 193 42.42 -11.21 2.12
C GLY A 193 41.47 -12.42 2.18
N GLN A 194 40.70 -12.61 3.25
CA GLN A 194 39.62 -13.59 3.25
C GLN A 194 38.47 -13.13 2.35
N LYS A 195 37.79 -14.09 1.74
CA LYS A 195 36.64 -13.84 0.86
C LYS A 195 35.33 -14.15 1.56
N ILE A 196 34.43 -13.17 1.59
CA ILE A 196 33.16 -13.20 2.31
C ILE A 196 32.03 -13.15 1.29
N LEU A 197 31.00 -13.98 1.48
CA LEU A 197 29.72 -13.83 0.79
C LEU A 197 28.73 -13.22 1.77
N ASP A 198 28.14 -12.06 1.45
CA ASP A 198 26.99 -11.51 2.16
C ASP A 198 25.70 -11.82 1.39
N VAL A 199 24.81 -12.59 2.02
CA VAL A 199 23.54 -13.01 1.45
C VAL A 199 22.42 -12.10 1.99
N GLY A 200 21.90 -11.27 1.10
CA GLY A 200 20.96 -10.19 1.42
C GLY A 200 21.68 -8.92 1.90
N CYS A 201 22.69 -8.49 1.16
CA CYS A 201 23.56 -7.37 1.51
C CYS A 201 22.83 -6.02 1.63
N GLY A 202 21.61 -5.90 1.09
CA GLY A 202 20.82 -4.68 1.15
C GLY A 202 21.54 -3.50 0.48
N ILE A 203 21.74 -2.42 1.24
CA ILE A 203 22.40 -1.18 0.77
C ILE A 203 23.90 -1.10 1.09
N GLY A 204 24.53 -2.21 1.45
CA GLY A 204 25.99 -2.36 1.47
C GLY A 204 26.72 -2.03 2.78
N GLY A 205 26.05 -1.51 3.81
CA GLY A 205 26.75 -0.98 5.00
C GLY A 205 27.54 -2.02 5.80
N GLY A 206 27.07 -3.27 5.84
CA GLY A 206 27.80 -4.38 6.45
C GLY A 206 29.05 -4.76 5.65
N ASP A 207 28.91 -4.80 4.33
CA ASP A 207 29.98 -5.13 3.38
C ASP A 207 31.12 -4.12 3.44
N PHE A 208 30.78 -2.83 3.34
CA PHE A 208 31.76 -1.74 3.43
C PHE A 208 32.48 -1.77 4.77
N TYR A 209 31.76 -2.00 5.88
CA TYR A 209 32.36 -2.11 7.20
C TYR A 209 33.34 -3.28 7.28
N MET A 210 32.97 -4.46 6.76
CA MET A 210 33.85 -5.63 6.78
C MET A 210 35.11 -5.39 5.94
N ALA A 211 34.95 -4.93 4.69
CA ALA A 211 36.05 -4.67 3.78
C ALA A 211 37.02 -3.61 4.31
N ASP A 212 36.51 -2.44 4.74
CA ASP A 212 37.33 -1.34 5.28
C ASP A 212 38.03 -1.75 6.58
N LYS A 213 37.29 -2.37 7.52
CA LYS A 213 37.83 -2.60 8.86
C LYS A 213 38.81 -3.77 8.93
N PHE A 214 38.59 -4.80 8.11
CA PHE A 214 39.33 -6.07 8.20
C PHE A 214 40.17 -6.38 6.96
N GLY A 215 40.06 -5.59 5.88
CA GLY A 215 40.79 -5.81 4.63
C GLY A 215 40.38 -7.10 3.94
N VAL A 216 39.11 -7.50 4.05
CA VAL A 216 38.53 -8.67 3.40
C VAL A 216 37.92 -8.30 2.04
N GLU A 217 37.77 -9.29 1.17
CA GLU A 217 37.01 -9.18 -0.06
C GLU A 217 35.56 -9.60 0.20
N VAL A 218 34.59 -8.74 -0.12
CA VAL A 218 33.17 -9.04 0.12
C VAL A 218 32.42 -9.12 -1.21
N VAL A 219 31.68 -10.21 -1.41
CA VAL A 219 30.71 -10.38 -2.48
C VAL A 219 29.32 -10.27 -1.86
N GLY A 220 28.64 -9.15 -2.07
CA GLY A 220 27.28 -8.91 -1.61
C GLY A 220 26.27 -9.30 -2.68
N ILE A 221 25.30 -10.13 -2.34
CA ILE A 221 24.15 -10.44 -3.21
C ILE A 221 22.84 -10.02 -2.58
N ASP A 222 21.92 -9.48 -3.37
CA ASP A 222 20.55 -9.22 -2.96
C ASP A 222 19.61 -9.41 -4.15
N LEU A 223 18.36 -9.84 -3.90
CA LEU A 223 17.39 -10.01 -4.97
C LEU A 223 16.76 -8.68 -5.39
N SER A 224 16.69 -7.69 -4.48
CA SER A 224 16.08 -6.39 -4.73
C SER A 224 16.97 -5.52 -5.61
N VAL A 225 16.42 -5.07 -6.74
CA VAL A 225 17.10 -4.12 -7.63
C VAL A 225 17.31 -2.79 -6.93
N ASN A 226 16.33 -2.34 -6.13
CA ASN A 226 16.41 -1.07 -5.41
C ASN A 226 17.54 -1.06 -4.37
N MET A 227 17.75 -2.18 -3.67
CA MET A 227 18.83 -2.34 -2.68
C MET A 227 20.21 -2.26 -3.34
N ILE A 228 20.45 -3.11 -4.35
CA ILE A 228 21.75 -3.15 -5.04
C ILE A 228 22.06 -1.84 -5.75
N SER A 229 21.05 -1.17 -6.32
CA SER A 229 21.26 0.14 -6.96
C SER A 229 21.84 1.16 -5.97
N LEU A 230 21.32 1.21 -4.73
CA LEU A 230 21.84 2.09 -3.68
C LEU A 230 23.22 1.64 -3.18
N ALA A 231 23.47 0.33 -3.07
CA ALA A 231 24.77 -0.21 -2.68
C ALA A 231 25.85 0.15 -3.71
N LEU A 232 25.57 -0.04 -5.01
CA LEU A 232 26.45 0.33 -6.11
C LEU A 232 26.71 1.83 -6.14
N GLU A 233 25.68 2.67 -5.97
CA GLU A 233 25.84 4.12 -5.90
C GLU A 233 26.79 4.54 -4.78
N ARG A 234 26.77 3.85 -3.64
CA ARG A 234 27.62 4.15 -2.48
C ARG A 234 29.03 3.57 -2.58
N ALA A 235 29.21 2.52 -3.37
CA ALA A 235 30.52 1.94 -3.65
C ALA A 235 31.39 2.89 -4.52
N ILE A 236 30.74 3.76 -5.31
CA ILE A 236 31.41 4.75 -6.17
C ILE A 236 32.43 5.57 -5.37
N GLY A 237 33.72 5.36 -5.70
CA GLY A 237 34.83 6.13 -5.14
C GLY A 237 35.38 5.60 -3.81
N LEU A 238 34.92 4.45 -3.33
CA LEU A 238 35.52 3.76 -2.19
C LEU A 238 36.69 2.87 -2.64
N GLU A 239 37.77 2.81 -1.88
CA GLU A 239 38.94 1.95 -2.14
C GLU A 239 38.80 0.55 -1.47
N CYS A 240 37.57 0.08 -1.26
CA CYS A 240 37.31 -1.18 -0.56
C CYS A 240 36.95 -2.32 -1.53
N ALA A 241 37.44 -3.53 -1.28
CA ALA A 241 37.21 -4.70 -2.13
C ALA A 241 35.80 -5.29 -1.93
N VAL A 242 34.79 -4.61 -2.48
CA VAL A 242 33.38 -5.03 -2.40
C VAL A 242 32.78 -5.13 -3.80
N GLU A 243 32.13 -6.25 -4.09
CA GLU A 243 31.35 -6.48 -5.31
C GLU A 243 29.88 -6.69 -4.96
N PHE A 244 28.97 -6.09 -5.74
CA PHE A 244 27.53 -6.26 -5.55
C PHE A 244 26.86 -6.88 -6.77
N GLU A 245 25.96 -7.83 -6.55
CA GLU A 245 25.20 -8.50 -7.61
C GLU A 245 23.72 -8.63 -7.27
N ILE A 246 22.85 -8.36 -8.26
CA ILE A 246 21.42 -8.69 -8.16
C ILE A 246 21.26 -10.20 -8.40
N ALA A 247 20.99 -10.98 -7.35
CA ALA A 247 20.89 -12.42 -7.45
C ALA A 247 19.94 -13.04 -6.41
N ASP A 248 19.17 -14.04 -6.84
CA ASP A 248 18.44 -14.94 -5.94
C ASP A 248 19.41 -15.97 -5.35
N CYS A 249 19.65 -15.91 -4.04
CA CYS A 249 20.58 -16.78 -3.34
C CYS A 249 20.17 -18.27 -3.39
N THR A 250 18.91 -18.59 -3.68
CA THR A 250 18.42 -19.97 -3.80
C THR A 250 18.75 -20.59 -5.16
N LYS A 251 19.11 -19.76 -6.14
CA LYS A 251 19.38 -20.17 -7.53
C LYS A 251 20.81 -19.89 -8.00
N LYS A 252 21.45 -18.89 -7.39
CA LYS A 252 22.85 -18.56 -7.66
C LYS A 252 23.71 -19.80 -7.42
N SER A 253 24.77 -19.94 -8.19
CA SER A 253 25.78 -20.97 -8.00
C SER A 253 27.16 -20.34 -7.96
N TYR A 254 27.94 -20.75 -6.97
CA TYR A 254 29.37 -20.49 -6.87
C TYR A 254 30.12 -21.82 -6.91
N PRO A 255 31.40 -21.82 -7.33
CA PRO A 255 32.25 -23.00 -7.16
C PRO A 255 32.28 -23.44 -5.69
N ASP A 256 32.39 -24.74 -5.47
CA ASP A 256 32.61 -25.29 -4.14
C ASP A 256 33.92 -24.72 -3.54
N ASP A 257 34.01 -24.63 -2.23
CA ASP A 257 35.19 -24.13 -1.49
C ASP A 257 35.65 -22.71 -1.88
N THR A 258 34.72 -21.81 -2.18
CA THR A 258 35.02 -20.43 -2.62
C THR A 258 35.22 -19.45 -1.47
N PHE A 259 34.34 -19.46 -0.47
CA PHE A 259 34.27 -18.42 0.57
C PHE A 259 34.86 -18.89 1.89
N ASP A 260 35.55 -17.99 2.57
CA ASP A 260 36.03 -18.18 3.94
C ASP A 260 34.89 -17.99 4.95
N VAL A 261 33.97 -17.07 4.66
CA VAL A 261 32.79 -16.81 5.47
C VAL A 261 31.56 -16.59 4.60
N ILE A 262 30.42 -17.12 5.04
CA ILE A 262 29.09 -16.72 4.57
C ILE A 262 28.40 -15.95 5.70
N TYR A 263 27.97 -14.74 5.40
CA TYR A 263 27.32 -13.82 6.31
C TYR A 263 25.91 -13.54 5.81
N SER A 264 24.93 -13.41 6.71
CA SER A 264 23.59 -12.96 6.36
C SER A 264 22.91 -12.30 7.55
N ARG A 265 22.20 -11.20 7.30
CA ARG A 265 21.62 -10.35 8.36
C ARG A 265 20.17 -10.02 8.09
N ASP A 266 19.29 -10.65 8.87
CA ASP A 266 17.85 -10.43 8.85
C ASP A 266 17.25 -10.62 7.44
N THR A 267 17.77 -11.62 6.70
CA THR A 267 17.42 -11.89 5.29
C THR A 267 16.72 -13.23 5.11
N ILE A 268 17.15 -14.28 5.81
CA ILE A 268 16.76 -15.66 5.50
C ILE A 268 15.30 -15.96 5.91
N LEU A 269 14.66 -15.09 6.70
CA LEU A 269 13.22 -15.10 6.94
C LEU A 269 12.40 -15.04 5.65
N HIS A 270 12.96 -14.53 4.56
CA HIS A 270 12.33 -14.48 3.23
C HIS A 270 12.42 -15.80 2.45
N ILE A 271 13.27 -16.73 2.87
CA ILE A 271 13.58 -17.95 2.12
C ILE A 271 12.74 -19.12 2.64
N GLN A 272 11.98 -19.75 1.76
CA GLN A 272 11.08 -20.85 2.11
C GLN A 272 11.82 -22.18 2.35
N ASP A 273 12.78 -22.55 1.48
CA ASP A 273 13.56 -23.79 1.60
C ASP A 273 14.95 -23.52 2.22
N LYS A 274 14.95 -23.19 3.51
CA LYS A 274 16.19 -22.98 4.29
C LYS A 274 17.11 -24.21 4.27
N PRO A 275 16.63 -25.47 4.42
CA PRO A 275 17.51 -26.64 4.34
C PRO A 275 18.27 -26.76 3.02
N ALA A 276 17.63 -26.46 1.87
CA ALA A 276 18.33 -26.45 0.58
C ALA A 276 19.40 -25.36 0.53
N LEU A 277 19.07 -24.14 0.97
CA LEU A 277 20.02 -23.03 1.02
C LEU A 277 21.23 -23.36 1.89
N PHE A 278 21.04 -23.95 3.08
CA PHE A 278 22.15 -24.29 3.96
C PHE A 278 23.06 -25.40 3.41
N ARG A 279 22.52 -26.37 2.65
CA ARG A 279 23.36 -27.36 1.94
C ARG A 279 24.21 -26.69 0.86
N THR A 280 23.68 -25.65 0.22
CA THR A 280 24.42 -24.85 -0.74
C THR A 280 25.52 -24.04 -0.05
N PHE A 281 25.22 -23.37 1.07
CA PHE A 281 26.22 -22.67 1.88
C PHE A 281 27.36 -23.59 2.32
N TYR A 282 27.02 -24.81 2.75
CA TYR A 282 28.02 -25.79 3.17
C TYR A 282 28.99 -26.15 2.04
N LYS A 283 28.53 -26.22 0.78
CA LYS A 283 29.39 -26.48 -0.38
C LYS A 283 30.27 -25.28 -0.76
N TRP A 284 29.71 -24.07 -0.66
CA TRP A 284 30.43 -22.85 -1.05
C TRP A 284 31.50 -22.42 -0.05
N LEU A 285 31.39 -22.85 1.20
CA LEU A 285 32.39 -22.60 2.21
C LEU A 285 33.61 -23.49 2.03
N LYS A 286 34.80 -22.89 2.13
CA LYS A 286 36.06 -23.62 2.27
C LYS A 286 36.02 -24.52 3.51
N PRO A 287 36.80 -25.62 3.53
CA PRO A 287 36.97 -26.40 4.75
C PRO A 287 37.51 -25.53 5.90
N GLY A 288 36.78 -25.46 7.01
CA GLY A 288 37.09 -24.59 8.15
C GLY A 288 36.51 -23.17 8.07
N GLY A 289 35.79 -22.86 6.98
CA GLY A 289 35.03 -21.61 6.84
C GLY A 289 33.86 -21.52 7.82
N LYS A 290 33.32 -20.31 8.00
CA LYS A 290 32.26 -20.02 8.98
C LYS A 290 30.99 -19.52 8.31
N VAL A 291 29.84 -19.87 8.88
CA VAL A 291 28.56 -19.22 8.55
C VAL A 291 28.05 -18.47 9.78
N LEU A 292 27.64 -17.22 9.60
CA LEU A 292 27.00 -16.42 10.65
C LEU A 292 25.72 -15.79 10.10
N ILE A 293 24.60 -16.11 10.74
CA ILE A 293 23.27 -15.63 10.37
C ILE A 293 22.64 -14.97 11.60
N SER A 294 22.17 -13.73 11.46
CA SER A 294 21.08 -13.22 12.31
C SER A 294 19.79 -13.29 11.51
N ASP A 295 18.69 -13.72 12.14
CA ASP A 295 17.42 -13.82 11.45
C ASP A 295 16.23 -13.70 12.39
N TYR A 296 15.07 -13.36 11.85
CA TYR A 296 13.84 -13.36 12.62
C TYR A 296 13.40 -14.81 12.86
N CYS A 297 13.09 -15.12 14.10
CA CYS A 297 12.62 -16.43 14.53
C CYS A 297 11.26 -16.31 15.22
N ARG A 298 10.60 -17.44 15.46
CA ARG A 298 9.40 -17.52 16.29
C ARG A 298 9.66 -18.33 17.55
N LYS A 299 8.86 -18.12 18.59
CA LYS A 299 8.85 -19.05 19.73
C LYS A 299 8.32 -20.41 19.29
N PHE A 300 8.78 -21.47 19.96
CA PHE A 300 8.26 -22.82 19.76
C PHE A 300 6.76 -22.87 20.09
N GLY A 301 5.99 -23.53 19.23
CA GLY A 301 4.53 -23.65 19.35
C GLY A 301 3.77 -22.94 18.23
N THR A 302 2.44 -22.92 18.36
CA THR A 302 1.56 -22.24 17.41
C THR A 302 1.69 -20.73 17.60
N PRO A 303 2.03 -19.95 16.55
CA PRO A 303 2.04 -18.49 16.65
C PRO A 303 0.65 -17.97 17.01
N SER A 304 0.56 -16.81 17.64
CA SER A 304 -0.72 -16.12 17.76
C SER A 304 -1.30 -15.83 16.37
N GLU A 305 -2.60 -15.58 16.30
CA GLU A 305 -3.28 -15.26 15.03
C GLU A 305 -2.66 -14.00 14.39
N ASP A 306 -2.46 -12.94 15.18
CA ASP A 306 -1.81 -11.69 14.77
C ASP A 306 -0.37 -11.90 14.27
N PHE A 307 0.40 -12.78 14.94
CA PHE A 307 1.76 -13.07 14.51
C PHE A 307 1.76 -13.95 13.25
N SER A 308 0.81 -14.85 13.10
CA SER A 308 0.62 -15.64 11.87
C SER A 308 0.24 -14.77 10.68
N GLU A 309 -0.60 -13.75 10.90
CA GLU A 309 -0.97 -12.79 9.85
C GLU A 309 0.19 -11.87 9.48
N TYR A 310 0.96 -11.39 10.47
CA TYR A 310 2.20 -10.66 10.23
C TYR A 310 3.19 -11.48 9.38
N ILE A 311 3.39 -12.76 9.72
CA ILE A 311 4.22 -13.70 8.95
C ILE A 311 3.69 -13.81 7.51
N LYS A 312 2.38 -14.01 7.34
CA LYS A 312 1.74 -14.17 6.02
C LYS A 312 1.84 -12.91 5.17
N GLN A 313 1.56 -11.72 5.73
CA GLN A 313 1.60 -10.44 5.03
C GLN A 313 3.01 -10.12 4.51
N ARG A 314 4.04 -10.53 5.27
CA ARG A 314 5.44 -10.33 4.90
C ARG A 314 6.03 -11.45 4.05
N GLY A 315 5.29 -12.55 3.86
CA GLY A 315 5.82 -13.74 3.17
C GLY A 315 6.95 -14.42 3.94
N TYR A 316 7.02 -14.24 5.26
CA TYR A 316 8.10 -14.82 6.06
C TYR A 316 7.91 -16.32 6.28
N ASP A 317 9.02 -17.05 6.33
CA ASP A 317 9.10 -18.41 6.82
C ASP A 317 9.91 -18.40 8.12
N LEU A 318 9.22 -18.48 9.27
CA LEU A 318 9.85 -18.37 10.58
C LEU A 318 9.93 -19.73 11.29
N HIS A 319 11.10 -20.02 11.85
CA HIS A 319 11.36 -21.21 12.66
C HIS A 319 11.74 -20.80 14.07
N ASP A 320 11.62 -21.72 15.03
CA ASP A 320 12.24 -21.50 16.34
C ASP A 320 13.74 -21.70 16.27
N VAL A 321 14.46 -21.04 17.18
CA VAL A 321 15.94 -20.99 17.19
C VAL A 321 16.57 -22.38 17.22
N GLN A 322 15.95 -23.34 17.92
CA GLN A 322 16.48 -24.70 18.02
C GLN A 322 16.29 -25.46 16.70
N SER A 323 15.11 -25.38 16.10
CA SER A 323 14.84 -25.95 14.77
C SER A 323 15.75 -25.33 13.71
N TYR A 324 15.98 -24.01 13.76
CA TYR A 324 16.89 -23.30 12.86
C TYR A 324 18.33 -23.83 12.97
N GLY A 325 18.85 -23.96 14.19
CA GLY A 325 20.16 -24.57 14.42
C GLY A 325 20.21 -26.06 14.03
N GLY A 326 19.08 -26.77 14.11
CA GLY A 326 18.95 -28.15 13.61
C GLY A 326 19.16 -28.23 12.10
N MET A 327 18.52 -27.34 11.33
CA MET A 327 18.66 -27.30 9.86
C MET A 327 20.11 -27.07 9.41
N LEU A 328 20.89 -26.26 10.13
CA LEU A 328 22.33 -26.09 9.87
C LEU A 328 23.11 -27.38 10.16
N ARG A 329 22.84 -28.07 11.27
CA ARG A 329 23.49 -29.36 11.56
C ARG A 329 23.19 -30.40 10.49
N ASP A 330 21.94 -30.48 10.06
CA ASP A 330 21.49 -31.43 9.03
C ASP A 330 22.12 -31.13 7.65
N ALA A 331 22.51 -29.88 7.40
CA ALA A 331 23.23 -29.49 6.19
C ALA A 331 24.72 -29.90 6.20
N GLY A 332 25.28 -30.26 7.36
CA GLY A 332 26.66 -30.73 7.51
C GLY A 332 27.54 -29.90 8.45
N PHE A 333 27.03 -28.78 8.99
CA PHE A 333 27.81 -27.91 9.88
C PHE A 333 28.07 -28.59 11.24
N GLY A 334 29.34 -28.69 11.63
CA GLY A 334 29.76 -29.40 12.85
C GLY A 334 29.57 -28.61 14.15
N GLU A 335 30.04 -27.36 14.20
CA GLU A 335 30.03 -26.52 15.41
C GLU A 335 28.89 -25.47 15.37
N VAL A 336 27.64 -25.93 15.47
CA VAL A 336 26.47 -25.03 15.39
C VAL A 336 26.12 -24.43 16.75
N THR A 337 26.19 -23.10 16.84
CA THR A 337 25.69 -22.30 17.97
C THR A 337 24.43 -21.56 17.56
N ALA A 338 23.34 -21.73 18.30
CA ALA A 338 22.06 -21.05 18.07
C ALA A 338 21.63 -20.30 19.34
N GLU A 339 21.69 -18.96 19.30
CA GLU A 339 21.42 -18.09 20.45
C GLU A 339 20.09 -17.37 20.27
N ASP A 340 19.21 -17.43 21.28
CA ASP A 340 18.03 -16.56 21.34
C ASP A 340 18.45 -15.18 21.85
N ARG A 341 18.40 -14.19 20.95
CA ARG A 341 18.77 -12.78 21.23
C ARG A 341 17.55 -11.87 21.34
N THR A 342 16.37 -12.42 21.64
CA THR A 342 15.12 -11.65 21.70
C THR A 342 15.17 -10.50 22.71
N GLU A 343 15.85 -10.65 23.85
CA GLU A 343 15.98 -9.54 24.81
C GLU A 343 16.84 -8.39 24.28
N GLN A 344 17.96 -8.70 23.62
CA GLN A 344 18.75 -7.69 22.91
C GLN A 344 17.92 -7.02 21.81
N PHE A 345 17.10 -7.79 21.09
CA PHE A 345 16.22 -7.24 20.06
C PHE A 345 15.20 -6.26 20.63
N LYS A 346 14.61 -6.55 21.79
CA LYS A 346 13.71 -5.62 22.50
C LYS A 346 14.43 -4.32 22.86
N GLU A 347 15.63 -4.40 23.42
CA GLU A 347 16.42 -3.21 23.78
C GLU A 347 16.73 -2.34 22.55
N VAL A 348 17.10 -2.97 21.44
CA VAL A 348 17.37 -2.28 20.17
C VAL A 348 16.11 -1.60 19.64
N LEU A 349 14.97 -2.31 19.58
CA LEU A 349 13.69 -1.75 19.13
C LEU A 349 13.25 -0.56 19.99
N THR A 350 13.38 -0.67 21.31
CA THR A 350 13.05 0.42 22.22
C THR A 350 13.91 1.65 21.95
N ARG A 351 15.23 1.48 21.84
CA ARG A 351 16.16 2.58 21.55
C ARG A 351 15.91 3.24 20.19
N GLU A 352 15.65 2.45 19.16
CA GLU A 352 15.32 2.95 17.81
C GLU A 352 14.02 3.75 17.82
N LEU A 353 12.98 3.22 18.48
CA LEU A 353 11.69 3.90 18.63
C LEU A 353 11.83 5.22 19.39
N GLU A 354 12.52 5.22 20.52
CA GLU A 354 12.76 6.42 21.33
C GLU A 354 13.52 7.50 20.55
N ARG A 355 14.53 7.11 19.75
CA ARG A 355 15.27 8.05 18.89
C ARG A 355 14.34 8.70 17.88
N VAL A 356 13.52 7.90 17.19
CA VAL A 356 12.63 8.39 16.13
C VAL A 356 11.52 9.27 16.69
N GLU A 357 10.96 8.91 17.84
CA GLU A 357 9.98 9.75 18.53
C GLU A 357 10.58 11.09 18.99
N LYS A 358 11.84 11.09 19.42
CA LYS A 358 12.58 12.32 19.78
C LYS A 358 12.90 13.19 18.56
N GLU A 359 13.22 12.57 17.43
CA GLU A 359 13.61 13.24 16.18
C GLU A 359 12.43 13.41 15.20
N LYS A 360 11.18 13.37 15.71
CA LYS A 360 9.95 13.40 14.92
C LYS A 360 9.93 14.50 13.84
N GLU A 361 10.25 15.74 14.21
CA GLU A 361 10.18 16.89 13.29
C GLU A 361 11.19 16.78 12.14
N GLU A 362 12.41 16.30 12.43
CA GLU A 362 13.45 16.05 11.45
C GLU A 362 13.11 14.87 10.55
N PHE A 363 12.55 13.80 11.13
CA PHE A 363 12.05 12.66 10.35
C PHE A 363 10.96 13.09 9.37
N ILE A 364 9.97 13.87 9.80
CA ILE A 364 8.86 14.31 8.93
C ILE A 364 9.33 15.29 7.86
N ARG A 365 10.32 16.14 8.17
CA ARG A 365 10.90 17.05 7.20
C ARG A 365 11.58 16.30 6.04
N ASP A 366 12.27 15.21 6.36
CA ASP A 366 13.02 14.44 5.37
C ASP A 366 12.14 13.36 4.69
N PHE A 367 11.00 13.00 5.30
CA PHE A 367 10.02 12.04 4.80
C PHE A 367 8.60 12.63 4.84
N THR A 368 7.64 11.92 5.47
CA THR A 368 6.25 12.35 5.62
C THR A 368 5.71 12.00 7.01
N GLU A 369 4.63 12.67 7.46
CA GLU A 369 3.92 12.30 8.70
C GLU A 369 3.32 10.88 8.60
N GLU A 370 2.98 10.41 7.40
CA GLU A 370 2.51 9.03 7.19
C GLU A 370 3.64 8.02 7.41
N ASP A 371 4.82 8.25 6.83
CA ASP A 371 5.99 7.40 7.05
C ASP A 371 6.41 7.35 8.52
N TYR A 372 6.34 8.48 9.23
CA TYR A 372 6.60 8.53 10.67
C TYR A 372 5.64 7.63 11.45
N LYS A 373 4.33 7.72 11.15
CA LYS A 373 3.30 6.92 11.81
C LYS A 373 3.46 5.42 11.51
N ASP A 374 3.79 5.07 10.27
CA ASP A 374 4.01 3.68 9.85
C ASP A 374 5.19 3.05 10.59
N ILE A 375 6.31 3.77 10.70
CA ILE A 375 7.49 3.33 11.46
C ILE A 375 7.15 3.16 12.94
N VAL A 376 6.62 4.20 13.58
CA VAL A 376 6.31 4.17 15.03
C VAL A 376 5.31 3.06 15.34
N GLY A 377 4.28 2.90 14.51
CA GLY A 377 3.30 1.83 14.62
C GLY A 377 3.92 0.44 14.49
N GLY A 378 4.77 0.23 13.48
CA GLY A 378 5.45 -1.04 13.25
C GLY A 378 6.39 -1.44 14.39
N TRP A 379 7.16 -0.51 14.93
CA TRP A 379 8.05 -0.77 16.08
C TRP A 379 7.26 -1.08 17.36
N LYS A 380 6.16 -0.35 17.61
CA LYS A 380 5.26 -0.64 18.74
C LYS A 380 4.61 -2.02 18.61
N ALA A 381 4.15 -2.40 17.42
CA ALA A 381 3.58 -3.72 17.18
C ALA A 381 4.58 -4.84 17.46
N LYS A 382 5.83 -4.71 17.00
CA LYS A 382 6.90 -5.68 17.31
C LYS A 382 7.13 -5.79 18.82
N LEU A 383 7.21 -4.67 19.55
CA LEU A 383 7.36 -4.69 21.01
C LEU A 383 6.18 -5.37 21.71
N ILE A 384 4.94 -5.15 21.26
CA ILE A 384 3.74 -5.81 21.82
C ILE A 384 3.83 -7.34 21.63
N ILE A 385 4.18 -7.81 20.42
CA ILE A 385 4.37 -9.25 20.14
C ILE A 385 5.41 -9.85 21.10
N LEU A 386 6.47 -9.10 21.40
CA LEU A 386 7.59 -9.55 22.23
C LEU A 386 7.32 -9.50 23.75
N LEU A 387 6.38 -8.67 24.22
CA LEU A 387 6.10 -8.42 25.64
C LEU A 387 4.93 -9.23 26.23
N THR A 388 4.16 -9.95 25.41
CA THR A 388 2.94 -10.65 25.86
C THR A 388 3.25 -12.05 26.45
N PRO A 389 2.91 -12.35 27.73
CA PRO A 389 3.05 -13.70 28.31
C PRO A 389 1.87 -14.63 27.97
N PHE A 390 2.13 -15.92 27.80
CA PHE A 390 1.17 -16.91 27.25
C PHE A 390 0.04 -17.37 28.20
N ASP A 391 0.04 -17.03 29.49
CA ASP A 391 -0.95 -17.58 30.44
C ASP A 391 -1.40 -16.54 31.49
N HIS A 392 -2.57 -15.90 31.28
CA HIS A 392 -3.32 -15.31 32.40
C HIS A 392 -4.85 -15.42 32.21
N PRO A 393 -5.55 -16.22 33.05
CA PRO A 393 -6.94 -16.61 32.83
C PRO A 393 -8.01 -15.54 33.11
N SER A 394 -7.66 -14.38 33.68
CA SER A 394 -8.63 -13.30 33.95
C SER A 394 -8.85 -12.34 32.78
N ILE A 395 -8.14 -12.51 31.67
CA ILE A 395 -8.26 -11.67 30.46
C ILE A 395 -9.06 -12.37 29.35
N ASN A 396 -9.39 -13.67 29.53
CA ASN A 396 -10.16 -14.48 28.58
C ASN A 396 -11.62 -14.07 28.38
N GLN A 397 -12.13 -13.13 29.19
CA GLN A 397 -13.47 -12.57 29.01
C GLN A 397 -13.46 -11.23 28.24
N THR A 398 -12.36 -10.48 28.34
CA THR A 398 -12.13 -9.22 27.60
C THR A 398 -11.59 -9.49 26.19
N LEU A 399 -10.81 -10.56 25.98
CA LEU A 399 -10.32 -10.96 24.65
C LEU A 399 -11.37 -11.69 23.81
N LYS A 400 -12.41 -12.27 24.41
CA LYS A 400 -13.53 -12.86 23.64
C LYS A 400 -14.38 -11.82 22.91
N SER A 401 -14.43 -10.58 23.39
CA SER A 401 -15.16 -9.50 22.73
C SER A 401 -14.34 -8.72 21.70
N LEU A 402 -13.00 -8.86 21.71
CA LEU A 402 -12.10 -8.26 20.70
C LEU A 402 -11.71 -9.26 19.60
N ALA A 403 -11.51 -10.54 19.93
CA ALA A 403 -11.17 -11.60 18.97
C ALA A 403 -12.34 -12.09 18.10
N MET A 404 -13.55 -11.55 18.27
CA MET A 404 -14.67 -11.83 17.36
C MET A 404 -14.81 -10.80 16.24
N ALA A 405 -14.24 -9.59 16.39
CA ALA A 405 -14.39 -8.52 15.39
C ALA A 405 -13.34 -8.50 14.27
N GLU A 406 -12.17 -9.12 14.44
CA GLU A 406 -11.12 -9.19 13.40
C GLU A 406 -11.07 -10.54 12.65
N LYS A 407 -12.04 -11.44 12.90
CA LYS A 407 -12.04 -12.81 12.34
C LYS A 407 -12.68 -12.99 10.98
N MET A 408 -12.97 -11.91 10.26
CA MET A 408 -13.57 -12.03 8.93
C MET A 408 -12.80 -11.17 7.94
N PRO A 409 -12.22 -11.75 6.86
CA PRO A 409 -11.72 -10.93 5.78
C PRO A 409 -12.88 -10.08 5.22
N PRO A 410 -12.59 -8.92 4.60
CA PRO A 410 -13.57 -8.21 3.81
C PRO A 410 -14.28 -9.19 2.87
N GLN A 411 -15.60 -9.27 2.97
CA GLN A 411 -16.47 -10.18 2.21
C GLN A 411 -17.71 -9.42 1.76
N ILE A 412 -18.24 -9.77 0.60
CA ILE A 412 -19.51 -9.27 0.09
C ILE A 412 -20.58 -10.35 0.37
N PHE A 413 -21.64 -9.96 1.05
CA PHE A 413 -22.83 -10.75 1.32
C PHE A 413 -23.97 -10.30 0.40
N GLU A 414 -24.79 -11.24 -0.05
CA GLU A 414 -25.98 -10.93 -0.85
C GLU A 414 -27.24 -11.11 0.01
N LEU A 415 -28.04 -10.04 0.12
CA LEU A 415 -29.44 -10.14 0.52
C LEU A 415 -30.29 -10.12 -0.73
N ASN A 416 -31.07 -11.18 -0.94
CA ASN A 416 -31.92 -11.31 -2.12
C ASN A 416 -33.26 -11.93 -1.74
N ASN A 417 -34.34 -11.21 -2.03
CA ASN A 417 -35.71 -11.67 -1.79
C ASN A 417 -36.47 -11.99 -3.10
N GLY A 418 -35.74 -12.14 -4.20
CA GLY A 418 -36.25 -12.41 -5.55
C GLY A 418 -36.75 -11.18 -6.31
N SER A 419 -36.85 -10.00 -5.68
CA SER A 419 -37.24 -8.75 -6.35
C SER A 419 -36.19 -7.65 -6.20
N MET A 420 -35.49 -7.63 -5.07
CA MET A 420 -34.41 -6.71 -4.79
C MET A 420 -33.17 -7.49 -4.37
N LYS A 421 -32.02 -7.07 -4.90
CA LYS A 421 -30.70 -7.58 -4.53
C LYS A 421 -29.90 -6.44 -3.90
N VAL A 422 -29.34 -6.72 -2.73
CA VAL A 422 -28.46 -5.80 -1.98
C VAL A 422 -27.17 -6.54 -1.70
N LEU A 423 -26.06 -5.94 -2.09
CA LEU A 423 -24.72 -6.43 -1.80
C LEU A 423 -24.20 -5.65 -0.60
N VAL A 424 -24.05 -6.34 0.52
CA VAL A 424 -23.60 -5.75 1.77
C VAL A 424 -22.25 -6.37 2.08
N SER A 425 -21.19 -5.59 2.16
CA SER A 425 -19.93 -6.03 2.71
C SER A 425 -19.86 -5.79 4.22
N ASN A 426 -19.01 -6.54 4.91
CA ASN A 426 -18.58 -6.21 6.28
C ASN A 426 -17.62 -4.99 6.32
N TYR A 427 -17.65 -4.17 5.28
CA TYR A 427 -16.93 -2.90 5.11
C TYR A 427 -17.86 -1.78 4.54
N GLY A 428 -19.13 -2.07 4.22
CA GLY A 428 -20.08 -1.12 3.60
C GLY A 428 -21.28 -1.80 2.93
N CYS A 429 -22.28 -1.05 2.46
CA CYS A 429 -23.51 -1.56 1.84
C CYS A 429 -23.79 -0.90 0.49
N GLU A 430 -24.18 -1.70 -0.51
CA GLU A 430 -24.63 -1.29 -1.84
C GLU A 430 -25.97 -1.93 -2.21
N LEU A 431 -26.91 -1.14 -2.75
CA LEU A 431 -28.11 -1.65 -3.42
C LEU A 431 -27.83 -1.87 -4.92
N GLY A 432 -28.49 -2.84 -5.56
CA GLY A 432 -28.40 -3.07 -7.02
C GLY A 432 -28.45 -1.78 -7.86
N ASP A 433 -27.91 -1.83 -9.08
CA ASP A 433 -26.96 -0.85 -9.65
C ASP A 433 -27.35 0.64 -9.81
N VAL A 434 -27.85 1.26 -8.73
CA VAL A 434 -28.17 2.70 -8.61
C VAL A 434 -27.31 3.39 -7.56
N VAL A 435 -26.24 2.75 -7.12
CA VAL A 435 -25.28 3.30 -6.15
C VAL A 435 -23.88 3.32 -6.73
N LEU A 436 -23.11 4.36 -6.45
CA LEU A 436 -21.70 4.41 -6.83
C LEU A 436 -20.90 3.49 -5.91
N GLY A 437 -19.89 2.83 -6.46
CA GLY A 437 -19.06 1.88 -5.72
C GLY A 437 -17.95 1.27 -6.57
N PHE A 438 -17.39 0.17 -6.10
CA PHE A 438 -16.34 -0.61 -6.78
C PHE A 438 -16.75 -2.08 -6.91
N ASP A 439 -16.23 -2.77 -7.93
CA ASP A 439 -16.54 -4.18 -8.18
C ASP A 439 -15.91 -5.14 -7.15
N THR A 440 -14.81 -4.70 -6.53
CA THR A 440 -14.04 -5.47 -5.56
C THR A 440 -13.80 -4.67 -4.29
N LEU A 441 -13.32 -5.36 -3.25
CA LEU A 441 -13.03 -4.74 -1.95
C LEU A 441 -11.70 -3.96 -1.94
N ASP A 442 -10.73 -4.32 -2.77
CA ASP A 442 -9.40 -3.69 -2.74
C ASP A 442 -9.43 -2.16 -2.92
N PRO A 443 -10.23 -1.58 -3.84
CA PRO A 443 -10.37 -0.13 -3.93
C PRO A 443 -10.96 0.50 -2.65
N TYR A 444 -11.86 -0.19 -1.95
CA TYR A 444 -12.42 0.28 -0.67
C TYR A 444 -11.37 0.34 0.45
N LEU A 445 -10.37 -0.55 0.41
CA LEU A 445 -9.27 -0.61 1.39
C LEU A 445 -8.25 0.53 1.21
N ASN A 446 -8.28 1.24 0.07
CA ASN A 446 -7.43 2.42 -0.12
C ASN A 446 -7.87 3.55 0.82
N ARG A 447 -6.94 4.11 1.59
CA ARG A 447 -7.20 5.26 2.49
C ARG A 447 -7.73 6.50 1.76
N LYS A 448 -7.43 6.65 0.48
CA LYS A 448 -7.92 7.76 -0.37
C LYS A 448 -9.26 7.46 -1.04
N ALA A 449 -9.79 6.25 -0.88
CA ALA A 449 -11.08 5.90 -1.46
C ALA A 449 -12.20 6.75 -0.84
N PRO A 450 -13.15 7.23 -1.66
CA PRO A 450 -14.34 7.90 -1.16
C PRO A 450 -15.13 7.03 -0.18
N TYR A 451 -15.99 7.67 0.61
CA TYR A 451 -16.89 7.04 1.57
C TYR A 451 -18.06 6.27 0.92
N PHE A 452 -17.86 5.62 -0.23
CA PHE A 452 -18.93 4.94 -0.97
C PHE A 452 -19.56 3.82 -0.12
N GLY A 453 -20.83 4.02 0.28
CA GLY A 453 -21.66 2.97 0.90
C GLY A 453 -21.23 2.54 2.31
N CYS A 454 -20.22 3.16 2.91
CA CYS A 454 -19.75 2.82 4.25
C CYS A 454 -20.62 3.44 5.36
N ILE A 455 -20.49 2.92 6.58
CA ILE A 455 -20.98 3.58 7.80
C ILE A 455 -19.88 4.52 8.28
N VAL A 456 -20.22 5.79 8.51
CA VAL A 456 -19.30 6.79 9.05
C VAL A 456 -19.61 7.08 10.53
N GLY A 457 -18.56 7.26 11.32
CA GLY A 457 -18.61 7.42 12.77
C GLY A 457 -17.22 7.34 13.40
N ARG A 458 -17.01 7.66 14.68
CA ARG A 458 -17.99 7.81 15.77
C ARG A 458 -18.93 9.03 15.68
N VAL A 459 -18.48 10.10 15.01
CA VAL A 459 -19.29 11.27 14.69
C VAL A 459 -19.22 11.52 13.18
N ALA A 460 -20.34 11.31 12.51
CA ALA A 460 -20.54 11.63 11.10
C ALA A 460 -20.42 13.14 10.88
N ASN A 461 -19.93 13.50 9.69
CA ASN A 461 -19.66 14.88 9.30
C ASN A 461 -18.58 15.55 10.19
N ARG A 462 -18.58 16.88 10.27
CA ARG A 462 -17.42 17.65 10.75
C ARG A 462 -17.50 18.02 12.24
N ILE A 463 -16.35 17.98 12.91
CA ILE A 463 -16.11 18.64 14.20
C ILE A 463 -15.07 19.73 14.00
N LYS A 464 -15.43 20.95 14.41
CA LYS A 464 -14.61 22.16 14.23
C LYS A 464 -13.24 21.98 14.85
N GLU A 465 -12.18 22.22 14.07
CA GLU A 465 -10.78 22.10 14.49
C GLU A 465 -10.40 20.75 15.11
N GLY A 466 -11.22 19.71 14.91
CA GLY A 466 -11.07 18.42 15.57
C GLY A 466 -11.06 18.53 17.10
N LYS A 467 -11.74 19.51 17.69
CA LYS A 467 -11.71 19.73 19.15
C LYS A 467 -13.11 19.82 19.71
N PHE A 468 -13.28 19.30 20.92
CA PHE A 468 -14.48 19.52 21.71
C PHE A 468 -14.17 19.38 23.20
N THR A 469 -15.06 19.91 24.03
CA THR A 469 -15.00 19.77 25.49
C THR A 469 -16.17 18.94 25.97
N LEU A 470 -15.91 17.89 26.76
CA LEU A 470 -16.94 17.06 27.36
C LEU A 470 -16.66 16.89 28.85
N ASN A 471 -17.62 17.29 29.68
CA ASN A 471 -17.52 17.29 31.15
C ASN A 471 -16.27 18.01 31.69
N GLY A 472 -15.87 19.12 31.05
CA GLY A 472 -14.70 19.91 31.43
C GLY A 472 -13.36 19.36 30.91
N THR A 473 -13.35 18.21 30.25
CA THR A 473 -12.15 17.63 29.62
C THR A 473 -12.10 17.99 28.14
N ASN A 474 -10.93 18.42 27.67
CA ASN A 474 -10.69 18.73 26.27
C ASN A 474 -10.24 17.47 25.52
N TYR A 475 -10.85 17.23 24.36
CA TYR A 475 -10.51 16.14 23.45
C TYR A 475 -10.02 16.72 22.13
N THR A 476 -9.04 16.04 21.52
CA THR A 476 -8.48 16.39 20.22
C THR A 476 -8.54 15.17 19.31
N LEU A 477 -9.12 15.38 18.13
CA LEU A 477 -9.36 14.41 17.07
C LEU A 477 -8.39 14.69 15.91
N PRO A 478 -8.05 13.67 15.10
CA PRO A 478 -7.24 13.87 13.91
C PRO A 478 -7.88 14.82 12.90
N ILE A 479 -7.06 15.68 12.30
CA ILE A 479 -7.47 16.56 11.22
C ILE A 479 -7.30 15.85 9.88
N ASN A 480 -8.39 15.35 9.32
CA ASN A 480 -8.46 14.67 8.03
C ASN A 480 -9.20 15.51 6.95
N ASN A 481 -9.87 16.58 7.34
CA ASN A 481 -10.50 17.55 6.43
C ASN A 481 -10.15 18.97 6.87
N GLY A 482 -8.89 19.36 6.68
CA GLY A 482 -8.30 20.59 7.22
C GLY A 482 -9.19 21.84 7.05
N PRO A 483 -9.43 22.61 8.13
CA PRO A 483 -8.86 22.48 9.49
C PRO A 483 -9.64 21.53 10.43
N ASN A 484 -10.63 20.78 9.94
CA ASN A 484 -11.60 20.05 10.75
C ASN A 484 -11.36 18.53 10.79
N SER A 485 -11.97 17.85 11.77
CA SER A 485 -12.12 16.40 11.76
C SER A 485 -13.42 16.04 11.04
N LEU A 486 -13.43 15.00 10.22
CA LEU A 486 -14.55 14.59 9.38
C LEU A 486 -14.80 13.08 9.53
N HIS A 487 -16.08 12.69 9.63
CA HIS A 487 -16.55 11.29 9.60
C HIS A 487 -15.90 10.36 10.62
N GLY A 488 -15.43 10.92 11.73
CA GLY A 488 -14.89 10.14 12.85
C GLY A 488 -13.39 9.90 12.83
N GLY A 489 -12.63 10.41 11.84
CA GLY A 489 -11.17 10.45 11.91
C GLY A 489 -10.44 9.86 10.69
N LEU A 490 -9.18 9.46 10.87
CA LEU A 490 -8.32 9.00 9.77
C LEU A 490 -8.66 7.60 9.26
N LYS A 491 -8.97 6.68 10.18
CA LYS A 491 -9.51 5.36 9.92
C LYS A 491 -11.03 5.41 10.00
N GLY A 492 -11.58 6.04 11.05
CA GLY A 492 -13.03 6.12 11.25
C GLY A 492 -13.73 4.76 11.19
N PHE A 493 -15.07 4.75 11.22
CA PHE A 493 -15.84 3.51 11.05
C PHE A 493 -15.93 3.01 9.61
N ASP A 494 -15.49 3.83 8.66
CA ASP A 494 -15.46 3.51 7.23
C ASP A 494 -14.24 2.70 6.80
N LYS A 495 -13.17 2.66 7.61
CA LYS A 495 -11.95 1.88 7.33
C LYS A 495 -11.70 0.76 8.36
N VAL A 496 -12.74 0.32 9.07
CA VAL A 496 -12.68 -0.86 9.94
C VAL A 496 -13.49 -2.00 9.34
N VAL A 497 -13.05 -3.22 9.59
CA VAL A 497 -13.83 -4.41 9.26
C VAL A 497 -14.77 -4.68 10.43
N TRP A 498 -16.05 -4.85 10.13
CA TRP A 498 -17.06 -5.13 11.14
C TRP A 498 -17.24 -6.63 11.33
N GLU A 499 -17.49 -7.05 12.57
CA GLU A 499 -17.89 -8.41 12.90
C GLU A 499 -19.25 -8.72 12.28
N VAL A 500 -19.43 -9.87 11.64
CA VAL A 500 -20.78 -10.38 11.33
C VAL A 500 -21.28 -11.22 12.49
N VAL A 501 -22.18 -10.67 13.29
CA VAL A 501 -22.75 -11.37 14.46
C VAL A 501 -23.97 -12.22 14.10
N GLU A 502 -24.67 -11.87 13.01
CA GLU A 502 -25.84 -12.60 12.56
C GLU A 502 -26.07 -12.43 11.06
N HIS A 503 -26.41 -13.52 10.37
CA HIS A 503 -26.81 -13.50 8.97
C HIS A 503 -27.97 -14.48 8.76
N LYS A 504 -29.15 -13.95 8.44
CA LYS A 504 -30.40 -14.69 8.26
C LYS A 504 -30.83 -14.63 6.80
N GLN A 505 -31.18 -15.79 6.27
CA GLN A 505 -31.82 -15.95 4.97
C GLN A 505 -33.32 -16.23 5.16
N GLY A 506 -34.13 -16.06 4.11
CA GLY A 506 -35.58 -16.34 4.14
C GLY A 506 -36.40 -15.22 3.50
N ASP A 507 -37.66 -15.07 3.91
CA ASP A 507 -38.58 -14.07 3.35
C ASP A 507 -38.18 -12.62 3.69
N HIS A 508 -37.50 -12.45 4.84
CA HIS A 508 -36.96 -11.18 5.32
C HIS A 508 -35.48 -11.34 5.67
N PRO A 509 -34.60 -11.51 4.66
CA PRO A 509 -33.19 -11.73 4.92
C PRO A 509 -32.57 -10.52 5.61
N SER A 510 -31.66 -10.76 6.54
CA SER A 510 -31.00 -9.73 7.33
C SER A 510 -29.56 -10.08 7.67
N ILE A 511 -28.72 -9.07 7.86
CA ILE A 511 -27.36 -9.21 8.33
C ILE A 511 -27.08 -8.14 9.39
N THR A 512 -26.47 -8.55 10.49
CA THR A 512 -26.08 -7.66 11.59
C THR A 512 -24.57 -7.62 11.71
N PHE A 513 -24.04 -6.41 11.63
CA PHE A 513 -22.66 -6.09 11.89
C PHE A 513 -22.47 -5.56 13.30
N LYS A 514 -21.29 -5.78 13.88
CA LYS A 514 -20.88 -5.22 15.16
C LYS A 514 -19.45 -4.71 15.10
N TYR A 515 -19.21 -3.57 15.75
CA TYR A 515 -17.88 -3.04 15.97
C TYR A 515 -17.75 -2.54 17.41
N ARG A 516 -16.57 -2.69 18.01
CA ARG A 516 -16.28 -2.17 19.35
C ARG A 516 -15.11 -1.19 19.25
N ALA A 517 -15.43 0.10 19.33
CA ALA A 517 -14.44 1.16 19.37
C ALA A 517 -13.92 1.33 20.80
N ILE A 518 -12.61 1.40 20.99
CA ILE A 518 -12.01 1.53 22.33
C ILE A 518 -11.85 3.00 22.78
N ASP A 519 -11.71 3.23 24.08
CA ASP A 519 -11.37 4.52 24.66
C ASP A 519 -10.09 5.09 24.02
N GLY A 520 -10.16 6.32 23.53
CA GLY A 520 -9.07 7.01 22.84
C GLY A 520 -8.96 6.70 21.35
N GLU A 521 -9.76 5.79 20.80
CA GLU A 521 -9.80 5.54 19.35
C GLU A 521 -10.22 6.80 18.59
N GLU A 522 -9.39 7.22 17.62
CA GLU A 522 -9.52 8.50 16.90
C GLU A 522 -9.60 9.73 17.83
N GLY A 523 -9.20 9.60 19.10
CA GLY A 523 -9.26 10.67 20.11
C GLY A 523 -10.60 10.78 20.87
N TYR A 524 -11.57 9.89 20.63
CA TYR A 524 -12.85 9.92 21.34
C TYR A 524 -12.79 9.22 22.71
N PRO A 525 -13.48 9.73 23.74
CA PRO A 525 -13.54 9.07 25.04
C PRO A 525 -14.48 7.86 25.03
N GLY A 526 -14.16 6.86 25.85
CA GLY A 526 -15.01 5.75 26.20
C GLY A 526 -15.01 4.62 25.18
N ASP A 527 -15.15 3.41 25.69
CA ASP A 527 -15.44 2.23 24.88
C ASP A 527 -16.88 2.34 24.37
N LEU A 528 -17.10 2.00 23.09
CA LEU A 528 -18.39 2.08 22.43
C LEU A 528 -18.65 0.80 21.63
N SER A 529 -19.70 0.07 21.99
CA SER A 529 -20.22 -1.03 21.18
C SER A 529 -21.22 -0.48 20.17
N VAL A 530 -21.04 -0.78 18.89
CA VAL A 530 -21.89 -0.32 17.78
C VAL A 530 -22.41 -1.52 17.00
N THR A 531 -23.68 -1.49 16.63
CA THR A 531 -24.29 -2.51 15.76
C THR A 531 -24.99 -1.85 14.57
N ALA A 532 -25.02 -2.55 13.44
CA ALA A 532 -25.74 -2.12 12.24
C ALA A 532 -26.44 -3.33 11.60
N THR A 533 -27.77 -3.33 11.62
CA THR A 533 -28.60 -4.40 11.07
C THR A 533 -29.28 -3.96 9.79
N TYR A 534 -28.92 -4.60 8.67
CA TYR A 534 -29.59 -4.46 7.38
C TYR A 534 -30.66 -5.54 7.25
N THR A 535 -31.88 -5.16 6.88
CA THR A 535 -33.01 -6.09 6.69
C THR A 535 -33.81 -5.76 5.43
N LEU A 536 -34.08 -6.77 4.61
CA LEU A 536 -35.07 -6.64 3.54
C LEU A 536 -36.47 -6.92 4.09
N THR A 537 -37.17 -5.87 4.52
CA THR A 537 -38.48 -6.01 5.16
C THR A 537 -39.59 -6.26 4.14
N SER A 538 -39.37 -5.97 2.86
CA SER A 538 -40.31 -6.24 1.78
C SER A 538 -39.57 -6.37 0.44
N LYS A 539 -40.30 -6.65 -0.65
CA LYS A 539 -39.77 -6.71 -2.01
C LYS A 539 -39.07 -5.43 -2.47
N THR A 540 -39.37 -4.27 -1.88
CA THR A 540 -38.85 -2.97 -2.30
C THR A 540 -38.37 -2.10 -1.13
N THR A 541 -38.15 -2.70 0.03
CA THR A 541 -37.80 -1.95 1.25
C THR A 541 -36.56 -2.52 1.92
N LEU A 542 -35.54 -1.67 2.05
CA LEU A 542 -34.36 -1.94 2.89
C LEU A 542 -34.51 -1.13 4.18
N ARG A 543 -34.36 -1.80 5.32
CA ARG A 543 -34.25 -1.18 6.65
C ARG A 543 -32.81 -1.28 7.15
N LEU A 544 -32.30 -0.20 7.73
CA LEU A 544 -31.03 -0.17 8.46
C LEU A 544 -31.29 0.36 9.87
N ASP A 545 -31.02 -0.47 10.88
CA ASP A 545 -31.05 -0.08 12.29
C ASP A 545 -29.63 -0.05 12.84
N MET A 546 -29.20 1.09 13.36
CA MET A 546 -27.92 1.26 14.02
C MET A 546 -28.14 1.57 15.50
N GLU A 547 -27.39 0.89 16.37
CA GLU A 547 -27.37 1.18 17.80
C GLU A 547 -25.94 1.38 18.27
N ALA A 548 -25.73 2.25 19.26
CA ALA A 548 -24.44 2.40 19.91
C ALA A 548 -24.59 2.58 21.42
N VAL A 549 -23.76 1.89 22.20
CA VAL A 549 -23.84 1.85 23.66
C VAL A 549 -22.46 2.17 24.25
N PRO A 550 -22.30 3.32 24.92
CA PRO A 550 -21.08 3.64 25.67
C PRO A 550 -20.97 2.72 26.88
N GLU A 551 -19.84 2.04 27.04
CA GLU A 551 -19.67 1.04 28.10
C GLU A 551 -19.20 1.67 29.42
N ASN A 552 -18.36 2.71 29.35
CA ASN A 552 -17.62 3.18 30.53
C ASN A 552 -17.51 4.71 30.69
N LYS A 553 -17.60 5.51 29.61
CA LYS A 553 -17.56 6.98 29.66
C LYS A 553 -18.61 7.60 28.73
N PRO A 554 -19.09 8.80 29.03
CA PRO A 554 -19.91 9.56 28.08
C PRO A 554 -19.11 9.87 26.82
N THR A 555 -19.74 9.77 25.65
CA THR A 555 -19.08 10.01 24.35
C THR A 555 -20.07 10.62 23.36
N PRO A 556 -19.62 11.51 22.45
CA PRO A 556 -20.45 11.88 21.31
C PRO A 556 -20.63 10.69 20.36
N VAL A 557 -21.83 10.51 19.84
CA VAL A 557 -22.18 9.52 18.82
C VAL A 557 -23.17 10.14 17.82
N SER A 558 -22.81 10.08 16.55
CA SER A 558 -23.70 10.40 15.43
C SER A 558 -23.28 9.54 14.26
N LEU A 559 -24.07 8.54 13.87
CA LEU A 559 -23.72 7.63 12.79
C LEU A 559 -24.46 8.03 11.52
N ALA A 560 -23.89 7.70 10.37
CA ALA A 560 -24.59 7.83 9.09
C ALA A 560 -24.20 6.73 8.11
N GLN A 561 -25.16 6.34 7.27
CA GLN A 561 -24.92 5.51 6.10
C GLN A 561 -24.57 6.40 4.91
N HIS A 562 -23.36 6.27 4.37
CA HIS A 562 -22.80 7.20 3.39
C HIS A 562 -23.01 6.71 1.94
N THR A 563 -24.24 6.32 1.59
CA THR A 563 -24.56 5.79 0.25
C THR A 563 -24.68 6.90 -0.79
N TYR A 564 -24.00 6.74 -1.93
CA TYR A 564 -24.03 7.65 -3.07
C TYR A 564 -25.05 7.17 -4.11
N TRP A 565 -26.21 7.81 -4.17
CA TRP A 565 -27.32 7.43 -5.02
C TRP A 565 -27.27 8.08 -6.41
N ASN A 566 -27.41 7.27 -7.45
CA ASN A 566 -27.78 7.69 -8.79
C ASN A 566 -28.91 6.79 -9.29
N LEU A 567 -30.16 7.25 -9.12
CA LEU A 567 -31.35 6.49 -9.50
C LEU A 567 -31.48 6.23 -11.00
N ALA A 568 -30.71 6.86 -11.90
CA ALA A 568 -30.68 6.50 -13.32
C ALA A 568 -29.79 5.25 -13.58
N GLY A 569 -28.87 4.98 -12.66
CA GLY A 569 -27.86 3.92 -12.72
C GLY A 569 -26.50 4.49 -12.34
N HIS A 570 -25.63 3.70 -11.70
CA HIS A 570 -24.34 4.18 -11.20
C HIS A 570 -23.46 4.85 -12.29
N ASN A 571 -23.59 4.41 -13.54
CA ASN A 571 -22.83 4.87 -14.71
C ASN A 571 -23.59 5.89 -15.58
N SER A 572 -24.72 6.42 -15.10
CA SER A 572 -25.62 7.29 -15.90
C SER A 572 -25.21 8.76 -15.93
N GLY A 573 -24.02 9.11 -15.44
CA GLY A 573 -23.54 10.48 -15.40
C GLY A 573 -24.08 11.27 -14.21
N THR A 574 -24.47 12.53 -14.41
CA THR A 574 -24.77 13.46 -13.32
C THR A 574 -26.21 13.33 -12.79
N ILE A 575 -26.42 13.58 -11.49
CA ILE A 575 -27.75 13.60 -10.86
C ILE A 575 -28.53 14.93 -10.99
N LEU A 576 -28.06 15.86 -11.84
CA LEU A 576 -28.64 17.21 -11.91
C LEU A 576 -30.09 17.23 -12.42
N ASP A 577 -30.51 16.20 -13.16
CA ASP A 577 -31.88 16.03 -13.62
C ASP A 577 -32.80 15.30 -12.63
N HIS A 578 -32.24 14.69 -11.58
CA HIS A 578 -33.03 14.09 -10.51
C HIS A 578 -33.83 15.18 -9.80
N SER A 579 -35.07 14.86 -9.43
CA SER A 579 -35.87 15.70 -8.53
C SER A 579 -35.74 15.20 -7.09
N ALA A 580 -35.68 16.16 -6.18
CA ALA A 580 -35.68 15.91 -4.74
C ALA A 580 -36.79 16.72 -4.08
N GLN A 581 -37.41 16.13 -3.05
CA GLN A 581 -38.20 16.82 -2.05
C GLN A 581 -37.59 16.47 -0.69
N VAL A 582 -37.15 17.47 0.05
CA VAL A 582 -36.62 17.33 1.41
C VAL A 582 -37.68 17.87 2.37
N PHE A 583 -38.15 17.02 3.29
CA PHE A 583 -39.14 17.40 4.27
C PHE A 583 -38.45 18.11 5.45
N ALA A 584 -37.97 19.32 5.17
CA ALA A 584 -37.29 20.19 6.13
C ALA A 584 -37.56 21.65 5.77
N LYS A 585 -37.93 22.46 6.76
CA LYS A 585 -38.14 23.91 6.57
C LYS A 585 -36.90 24.74 6.86
N HIS A 586 -35.87 24.12 7.42
CA HIS A 586 -34.65 24.81 7.82
C HIS A 586 -33.38 24.04 7.44
N VAL A 587 -32.28 24.77 7.32
CA VAL A 587 -30.92 24.25 7.18
C VAL A 587 -30.01 24.86 8.25
N THR A 588 -28.88 24.21 8.52
CA THR A 588 -27.81 24.81 9.31
C THR A 588 -26.77 25.42 8.35
N PRO A 589 -26.74 26.76 8.15
CA PRO A 589 -25.77 27.39 7.25
C PRO A 589 -24.35 27.18 7.77
N VAL A 590 -23.39 27.17 6.85
CA VAL A 590 -21.98 26.81 7.13
C VAL A 590 -21.02 27.97 6.86
N ASP A 591 -19.89 27.96 7.54
CA ASP A 591 -18.76 28.84 7.26
C ASP A 591 -17.93 28.35 6.04
N GLU A 592 -16.87 29.09 5.69
CA GLU A 592 -15.96 28.77 4.59
C GLU A 592 -15.25 27.42 4.73
N THR A 593 -15.24 26.83 5.93
CA THR A 593 -14.68 25.51 6.22
C THR A 593 -15.73 24.41 6.29
N GLN A 594 -16.98 24.72 5.92
CA GLN A 594 -18.16 23.85 5.95
C GLN A 594 -18.58 23.42 7.36
N ILE A 595 -18.27 24.22 8.39
CA ILE A 595 -18.79 24.01 9.74
C ILE A 595 -20.09 24.80 9.94
N PRO A 596 -21.15 24.19 10.49
CA PRO A 596 -22.35 24.93 10.86
C PRO A 596 -22.07 26.08 11.83
N THR A 597 -22.59 27.26 11.50
CA THR A 597 -22.39 28.49 12.29
C THR A 597 -23.09 28.46 13.65
N GLY A 598 -24.06 27.54 13.82
CA GLY A 598 -24.97 27.49 14.96
C GLY A 598 -26.35 28.07 14.62
N GLU A 599 -26.52 28.75 13.50
CA GLU A 599 -27.82 29.25 13.04
C GLU A 599 -28.72 28.11 12.53
N ILE A 600 -30.04 28.31 12.62
CA ILE A 600 -31.07 27.50 11.96
C ILE A 600 -31.83 28.44 11.02
N MET A 601 -31.54 28.35 9.72
CA MET A 601 -32.02 29.29 8.70
C MET A 601 -33.20 28.69 7.92
N PRO A 602 -34.31 29.42 7.70
CA PRO A 602 -35.40 28.97 6.84
C PRO A 602 -34.94 28.71 5.41
N VAL A 603 -35.47 27.67 4.77
CA VAL A 603 -35.15 27.36 3.36
C VAL A 603 -35.98 28.17 2.37
N GLU A 604 -37.16 28.64 2.77
CA GLU A 604 -38.10 29.36 1.89
C GLU A 604 -37.42 30.55 1.21
N GLY A 605 -37.52 30.60 -0.13
CA GLY A 605 -36.92 31.68 -0.92
C GLY A 605 -35.39 31.60 -1.06
N THR A 606 -34.75 30.52 -0.63
CA THR A 606 -33.32 30.28 -0.78
C THR A 606 -33.04 29.16 -1.82
N PRO A 607 -31.78 29.00 -2.29
CA PRO A 607 -31.39 27.86 -3.13
C PRO A 607 -31.65 26.49 -2.49
N PHE A 608 -31.77 26.45 -1.16
CA PHE A 608 -32.00 25.24 -0.37
C PHE A 608 -33.48 24.83 -0.30
N ASP A 609 -34.40 25.56 -0.94
CA ASP A 609 -35.82 25.20 -0.90
C ASP A 609 -36.12 23.96 -1.75
N PHE A 610 -36.18 22.81 -1.07
CA PHE A 610 -36.68 21.53 -1.58
C PHE A 610 -37.96 21.08 -0.82
N THR A 611 -38.68 22.01 -0.20
CA THR A 611 -39.95 21.69 0.50
C THR A 611 -41.02 21.12 -0.44
N THR A 612 -40.87 21.43 -1.74
CA THR A 612 -41.59 20.84 -2.85
C THR A 612 -40.63 20.15 -3.80
N GLU A 613 -41.12 19.19 -4.58
CA GLU A 613 -40.30 18.44 -5.53
C GLU A 613 -39.66 19.38 -6.55
N LYS A 614 -38.32 19.43 -6.57
CA LYS A 614 -37.51 20.33 -7.41
C LYS A 614 -36.31 19.60 -7.98
N LYS A 615 -35.95 19.89 -9.23
CA LYS A 615 -34.72 19.35 -9.84
C LYS A 615 -33.49 19.86 -9.10
N ILE A 616 -32.57 18.96 -8.75
CA ILE A 616 -31.34 19.28 -8.03
C ILE A 616 -30.51 20.35 -8.79
N GLY A 617 -30.42 20.23 -10.11
CA GLY A 617 -29.66 21.16 -10.95
C GLY A 617 -30.19 22.59 -11.04
N THR A 618 -31.43 22.85 -10.59
CA THR A 618 -32.10 24.16 -10.79
C THR A 618 -31.34 25.31 -10.12
N SER A 619 -30.94 25.13 -8.85
CA SER A 619 -30.30 26.18 -8.03
C SER A 619 -28.91 25.78 -7.53
N VAL A 620 -28.36 24.64 -7.97
CA VAL A 620 -27.06 24.12 -7.50
C VAL A 620 -25.91 25.11 -7.73
N HIS A 621 -26.00 25.91 -8.79
CA HIS A 621 -25.00 26.92 -9.16
C HIS A 621 -24.98 28.12 -8.20
N GLU A 622 -26.09 28.38 -7.50
CA GLU A 622 -26.20 29.46 -6.50
C GLU A 622 -25.49 29.09 -5.18
N VAL A 623 -25.23 27.79 -4.95
CA VAL A 623 -24.57 27.24 -3.74
C VAL A 623 -23.06 27.05 -3.95
N GLY A 624 -22.54 27.38 -5.13
CA GLY A 624 -21.11 27.27 -5.46
C GLY A 624 -20.71 25.88 -5.94
N LYS A 625 -20.01 25.09 -5.11
CA LYS A 625 -19.53 23.76 -5.52
C LYS A 625 -20.66 22.73 -5.66
N GLY A 626 -21.79 22.97 -5.02
CA GLY A 626 -22.97 22.12 -4.95
C GLY A 626 -23.49 22.05 -3.52
N TYR A 627 -24.55 21.29 -3.28
CA TYR A 627 -25.10 21.16 -1.93
C TYR A 627 -24.19 20.26 -1.08
N ASP A 628 -23.84 20.73 0.11
CA ASP A 628 -23.25 19.98 1.23
C ASP A 628 -23.79 20.59 2.53
N HIS A 629 -25.11 20.49 2.75
CA HIS A 629 -25.77 21.16 3.89
C HIS A 629 -26.64 20.19 4.70
N ASN A 630 -26.65 20.38 6.01
CA ASN A 630 -27.54 19.65 6.92
C ASN A 630 -28.91 20.36 6.95
N TYR A 631 -29.95 19.62 6.56
CA TYR A 631 -31.34 19.99 6.68
C TYR A 631 -31.89 19.53 8.03
N VAL A 632 -32.72 20.35 8.65
CA VAL A 632 -33.38 20.06 9.93
C VAL A 632 -34.70 19.35 9.67
N LEU A 633 -34.81 18.07 10.05
CA LEU A 633 -35.99 17.24 9.80
C LEU A 633 -37.13 17.55 10.78
N ASP A 634 -37.79 18.68 10.54
CA ASP A 634 -38.82 19.28 11.39
C ASP A 634 -40.25 19.16 10.85
N CYS A 635 -40.41 18.67 9.61
CA CYS A 635 -41.70 18.45 8.99
C CYS A 635 -41.65 17.14 8.20
N GLY A 636 -42.79 16.48 8.01
CA GLY A 636 -42.84 15.18 7.33
C GLY A 636 -43.90 14.29 7.95
N GLU A 637 -44.44 13.40 7.12
CA GLU A 637 -45.31 12.35 7.62
C GLU A 637 -44.52 11.40 8.51
N GLU A 638 -45.18 10.83 9.52
CA GLU A 638 -44.59 9.83 10.38
C GLU A 638 -45.17 8.46 10.07
N LYS A 639 -44.28 7.47 9.94
CA LYS A 639 -44.60 6.07 9.69
C LYS A 639 -43.78 5.21 10.63
N SER A 640 -44.45 4.48 11.52
CA SER A 640 -43.80 3.57 12.48
C SER A 640 -42.70 4.22 13.31
N GLY A 641 -42.88 5.50 13.70
CA GLY A 641 -41.90 6.28 14.47
C GLY A 641 -40.75 6.86 13.65
N LEU A 642 -40.79 6.76 12.32
CA LEU A 642 -39.82 7.37 11.40
C LEU A 642 -40.49 8.50 10.62
N LYS A 643 -39.80 9.63 10.49
CA LYS A 643 -40.23 10.77 9.66
C LYS A 643 -39.80 10.55 8.22
N HIS A 644 -40.63 10.94 7.27
CA HIS A 644 -40.23 11.02 5.87
C HIS A 644 -39.19 12.13 5.74
N ALA A 645 -37.95 11.80 5.35
CA ALA A 645 -36.85 12.77 5.26
C ALA A 645 -36.69 13.31 3.85
N VAL A 646 -36.63 12.42 2.85
CA VAL A 646 -36.39 12.78 1.46
C VAL A 646 -37.12 11.85 0.50
N LYS A 647 -37.74 12.44 -0.53
CA LYS A 647 -38.12 11.75 -1.76
C LYS A 647 -37.15 12.14 -2.87
N LEU A 648 -36.49 11.16 -3.49
CA LEU A 648 -35.60 11.32 -4.64
C LEU A 648 -36.20 10.58 -5.83
N LYS A 649 -36.22 11.21 -7.01
CA LYS A 649 -36.75 10.62 -8.24
C LYS A 649 -35.82 10.90 -9.40
N ASP A 650 -35.58 9.88 -10.22
CA ASP A 650 -34.94 10.05 -11.53
C ASP A 650 -36.01 10.04 -12.63
N PRO A 651 -36.08 11.08 -13.48
CA PRO A 651 -37.08 11.14 -14.55
C PRO A 651 -36.88 10.09 -15.64
N SER A 652 -35.65 9.61 -15.88
CA SER A 652 -35.36 8.73 -17.01
C SER A 652 -35.78 7.28 -16.76
N SER A 653 -35.51 6.76 -15.56
CA SER A 653 -35.87 5.42 -15.12
C SER A 653 -37.22 5.34 -14.43
N SER A 654 -37.81 6.49 -14.08
CA SER A 654 -39.02 6.60 -13.24
C SER A 654 -38.86 6.02 -11.84
N ARG A 655 -37.63 5.65 -11.41
CA ARG A 655 -37.37 5.11 -10.07
C ARG A 655 -37.47 6.21 -9.03
N VAL A 656 -38.07 5.86 -7.90
CA VAL A 656 -38.26 6.72 -6.74
C VAL A 656 -37.66 6.03 -5.51
N LEU A 657 -36.97 6.82 -4.68
CA LEU A 657 -36.50 6.45 -3.35
C LEU A 657 -37.15 7.38 -2.33
N ASN A 658 -37.92 6.82 -1.41
CA ASN A 658 -38.36 7.51 -0.19
C ASN A 658 -37.48 7.05 0.98
N LEU A 659 -36.87 8.00 1.68
CA LEU A 659 -36.03 7.76 2.85
C LEU A 659 -36.77 8.22 4.11
N TRP A 660 -36.98 7.30 5.04
CA TRP A 660 -37.56 7.57 6.36
C TRP A 660 -36.52 7.40 7.46
N THR A 661 -36.53 8.25 8.49
CA THR A 661 -35.57 8.16 9.60
C THR A 661 -36.12 8.71 10.92
N ASN A 662 -35.51 8.32 12.04
CA ASN A 662 -35.69 8.98 13.34
C ASN A 662 -34.59 10.00 13.67
N ALA A 663 -33.60 10.19 12.79
CA ALA A 663 -32.54 11.18 12.99
C ALA A 663 -33.08 12.62 12.93
N PRO A 664 -32.46 13.57 13.65
CA PRO A 664 -32.92 14.96 13.68
C PRO A 664 -32.57 15.74 12.39
N GLY A 665 -31.54 15.31 11.64
CA GLY A 665 -31.08 15.99 10.45
C GLY A 665 -30.70 15.05 9.31
N ILE A 666 -30.52 15.65 8.13
CA ILE A 666 -29.97 14.96 6.97
C ILE A 666 -28.95 15.84 6.24
N GLN A 667 -27.74 15.32 6.04
CA GLN A 667 -26.78 15.94 5.13
C GLN A 667 -27.21 15.63 3.69
N PHE A 668 -27.47 16.69 2.92
CA PHE A 668 -27.76 16.59 1.50
C PHE A 668 -26.51 16.98 0.72
N TYR A 669 -25.77 15.98 0.22
CA TYR A 669 -24.47 16.17 -0.42
C TYR A 669 -24.48 15.72 -1.89
N THR A 670 -24.18 16.62 -2.82
CA THR A 670 -24.20 16.34 -4.27
C THR A 670 -22.86 15.89 -4.85
N ALA A 671 -22.09 15.07 -4.11
CA ALA A 671 -20.83 14.48 -4.58
C ALA A 671 -19.83 15.51 -5.15
N ASN A 672 -19.73 16.68 -4.51
CA ASN A 672 -19.03 17.85 -5.03
C ASN A 672 -17.51 17.62 -5.24
N ASN A 673 -16.93 16.65 -4.53
CA ASN A 673 -15.50 16.32 -4.56
C ASN A 673 -15.17 15.01 -5.31
N VAL A 674 -16.18 14.31 -5.86
CA VAL A 674 -15.94 13.12 -6.69
C VAL A 674 -15.43 13.59 -8.05
N ASN A 675 -14.26 13.12 -8.48
CA ASN A 675 -13.69 13.50 -9.77
C ASN A 675 -12.70 12.45 -10.31
N GLY A 676 -13.01 11.87 -11.47
CA GLY A 676 -12.10 10.94 -12.16
C GLY A 676 -11.92 9.60 -11.45
N ILE A 677 -12.91 9.14 -10.68
CA ILE A 677 -12.79 7.91 -9.88
C ILE A 677 -13.29 6.73 -10.72
N VAL A 678 -12.42 5.76 -10.98
CA VAL A 678 -12.80 4.52 -11.68
C VAL A 678 -13.57 3.63 -10.72
N GLY A 679 -14.87 3.48 -10.96
CA GLY A 679 -15.79 2.64 -10.20
C GLY A 679 -16.17 1.36 -10.92
N LYS A 680 -17.33 0.81 -10.55
CA LYS A 680 -17.88 -0.44 -11.10
C LYS A 680 -17.91 -0.46 -12.63
N GLY A 681 -17.60 -1.61 -13.22
CA GLY A 681 -17.63 -1.84 -14.66
C GLY A 681 -16.69 -0.92 -15.46
N GLY A 682 -15.67 -0.34 -14.80
CA GLY A 682 -14.77 0.65 -15.40
C GLY A 682 -15.40 2.03 -15.62
N ALA A 683 -16.58 2.31 -15.08
CA ALA A 683 -17.23 3.61 -15.18
C ALA A 683 -16.40 4.68 -14.44
N VAL A 684 -16.26 5.87 -15.01
CA VAL A 684 -15.54 6.98 -14.38
C VAL A 684 -16.53 7.93 -13.73
N TYR A 685 -16.54 7.97 -12.40
CA TYR A 685 -17.40 8.86 -11.62
C TYR A 685 -16.83 10.28 -11.56
N GLY A 686 -17.68 11.23 -11.93
CA GLY A 686 -17.37 12.66 -11.92
C GLY A 686 -18.18 13.43 -10.88
N LYS A 687 -17.93 14.74 -10.86
CA LYS A 687 -18.61 15.68 -9.98
C LYS A 687 -20.12 15.62 -10.22
N HIS A 688 -20.90 15.62 -9.14
CA HIS A 688 -22.37 15.46 -9.20
C HIS A 688 -22.82 14.12 -9.80
N GLY A 689 -21.98 13.09 -9.81
CA GLY A 689 -22.36 11.74 -10.26
C GLY A 689 -23.38 11.04 -9.36
N ALA A 690 -23.59 11.55 -8.14
CA ALA A 690 -24.54 11.01 -7.17
C ALA A 690 -24.98 12.06 -6.15
N VAL A 691 -26.02 11.73 -5.39
CA VAL A 691 -26.41 12.42 -4.16
C VAL A 691 -26.27 11.48 -2.97
N CYS A 692 -25.62 11.96 -1.90
CA CYS A 692 -25.56 11.28 -0.61
C CYS A 692 -26.61 11.87 0.32
N LEU A 693 -27.32 10.99 1.03
CA LEU A 693 -28.46 11.30 1.88
C LEU A 693 -28.16 10.80 3.31
N GLU A 694 -27.33 11.54 4.05
CA GLU A 694 -26.78 11.09 5.32
C GLU A 694 -27.69 11.55 6.46
N THR A 695 -28.63 10.72 6.87
CA THR A 695 -29.43 11.01 8.08
C THR A 695 -28.53 10.92 9.31
N GLN A 696 -28.51 11.92 10.19
CA GLN A 696 -27.52 12.05 11.26
C GLN A 696 -27.91 13.09 12.33
N GLY A 697 -27.10 13.21 13.37
CA GLY A 697 -27.07 14.41 14.24
C GLY A 697 -26.45 15.61 13.50
N PHE A 698 -26.75 16.84 13.95
CA PHE A 698 -26.24 18.03 13.25
C PHE A 698 -24.70 18.08 13.31
N PRO A 699 -24.01 18.46 12.20
CA PRO A 699 -22.56 18.56 12.22
C PRO A 699 -22.10 19.56 13.30
N ASN A 700 -20.99 19.24 13.96
CA ASN A 700 -20.41 20.04 15.04
C ASN A 700 -21.34 20.27 16.26
N ALA A 701 -22.42 19.49 16.44
CA ALA A 701 -23.37 19.65 17.55
C ALA A 701 -22.72 19.61 18.94
N ILE A 702 -21.63 18.85 19.12
CA ILE A 702 -20.89 18.80 20.39
C ILE A 702 -20.35 20.17 20.84
N ASN A 703 -20.14 21.09 19.89
CA ASN A 703 -19.65 22.45 20.14
C ASN A 703 -20.75 23.51 19.99
N GLN A 704 -22.00 23.14 19.68
CA GLN A 704 -23.11 24.05 19.44
C GLN A 704 -24.23 23.79 20.44
N THR A 705 -24.30 24.57 21.51
CA THR A 705 -25.21 24.31 22.64
C THR A 705 -26.69 24.41 22.31
N ASN A 706 -27.04 25.07 21.20
CA ASN A 706 -28.42 25.19 20.72
C ASN A 706 -28.83 24.04 19.78
N PHE A 707 -27.91 23.15 19.40
CA PHE A 707 -28.21 21.95 18.61
C PHE A 707 -28.60 20.78 19.52
N PRO A 708 -29.37 19.80 19.01
CA PRO A 708 -29.63 18.57 19.74
C PRO A 708 -28.33 17.89 20.14
N SER A 709 -28.23 17.50 21.41
CA SER A 709 -27.04 16.82 21.93
C SER A 709 -26.81 15.49 21.20
N ILE A 710 -25.55 15.21 20.89
CA ILE A 710 -25.07 13.92 20.39
C ILE A 710 -24.33 13.11 21.46
N VAL A 711 -24.29 13.59 22.72
CA VAL A 711 -23.61 12.90 23.82
C VAL A 711 -24.50 11.78 24.35
N VAL A 712 -23.95 10.57 24.41
CA VAL A 712 -24.60 9.39 24.98
C VAL A 712 -23.90 9.05 26.30
N GLN A 713 -24.67 8.80 27.36
CA GLN A 713 -24.14 8.43 28.67
C GLN A 713 -23.99 6.91 28.80
N PRO A 714 -23.08 6.41 29.66
CA PRO A 714 -23.08 5.00 30.03
C PRO A 714 -24.43 4.59 30.64
N GLY A 715 -25.01 3.51 30.12
CA GLY A 715 -26.35 3.03 30.50
C GLY A 715 -27.48 3.51 29.57
N ASP A 716 -27.24 4.55 28.77
CA ASP A 716 -28.12 4.96 27.68
C ASP A 716 -27.72 4.26 26.36
N LYS A 717 -28.60 4.35 25.36
CA LYS A 717 -28.30 3.87 24.00
C LYS A 717 -28.61 4.93 22.95
N TYR A 718 -27.72 5.05 21.98
CA TYR A 718 -28.01 5.70 20.71
C TYR A 718 -28.81 4.74 19.82
N GLN A 719 -29.84 5.26 19.15
CA GLN A 719 -30.65 4.50 18.19
C GLN A 719 -30.91 5.32 16.94
N HIS A 720 -30.62 4.74 15.79
CA HIS A 720 -30.81 5.39 14.50
C HIS A 720 -31.32 4.40 13.48
N SER A 721 -32.56 4.61 13.05
CA SER A 721 -33.26 3.75 12.11
C SER A 721 -33.48 4.49 10.79
N MET A 722 -33.32 3.78 9.69
CA MET A 722 -33.60 4.24 8.34
C MET A 722 -34.44 3.21 7.57
N LEU A 723 -35.33 3.71 6.72
CA LEU A 723 -36.10 2.90 5.78
C LEU A 723 -35.95 3.49 4.37
N TYR A 724 -35.39 2.70 3.46
CA TYR A 724 -35.25 3.00 2.04
C TYR A 724 -36.38 2.27 1.30
N GLU A 725 -37.37 3.01 0.82
CA GLU A 725 -38.52 2.47 0.08
C GLU A 725 -38.41 2.84 -1.39
N PHE A 726 -38.27 1.81 -2.23
CA PHE A 726 -38.18 1.96 -3.68
C PHE A 726 -39.54 1.75 -4.34
N SER A 727 -39.83 2.57 -5.35
CA SER A 727 -41.01 2.44 -6.20
C SER A 727 -40.72 2.96 -7.61
N ILE A 728 -41.73 2.89 -8.49
CA ILE A 728 -41.73 3.48 -9.82
C ILE A 728 -42.93 4.43 -9.90
N GLU A 729 -42.73 5.62 -10.45
CA GLU A 729 -43.78 6.64 -10.64
C GLU A 729 -43.83 7.25 -12.03
#